data_AF-A0A410Q8K1-F1
#
_entry.id   AF-A0A410Q8K1-F1
#
_cell.length_a   1.000
_cell.length_b   1.000
_cell.length_c   1.000
_cell.angle_alpha   90.00
_cell.angle_beta   90.00
_cell.angle_gamma   90.00
#
_symmetry.space_group_name_H-M   'P 1'
#
loop_
_entity.id
_entity.type
_entity.pdbx_description
1 polymer ?
#
loop_
_entity_poly.entity_id
_entity_poly.type
_entity_poly.pdbx_seq_one_letter_code
_entity_poly.pdbx_strand_id
1 'polypeptide(L)'
;MEDVSSRTEIKQKLRENFDGKIVAKDLTKKIKEGANVPVYVLEFLLGQYCSSDDEEIIEKGIGTVKKILSDNFVRPDEAQKILSILREKGSFSIIDKVTVKLNIRKNRYEAEFSNLGLSDIPVPEEYPTRYDRLLCGGIWCMIQLDYDYDENEQNKNPISITRLTPIQMPQVDIKELKEGRSKFTKEEWIDVMLRSIGMEPDEFEEREKWLLLTRLIPLVENNFNLCELGPRSTGKSHIYKEISPNSILVSGGQTTVANLFYNMGRKTIGLVGLWDCVAFDEVAGIKFKDNDGIQIMKDYMASGSFARGKEEKAASASMVFVGNINQSVDVLLKTSSLFDPFPEEMAIDTAFLDRMHCYLPGWEIPKFRPEHFTNDYGFITDYLAEFMRELRKDQYGDSLDKYFRLGKNLNQRDTIAVRKMVNGYLKIVYPHGEFTKDDLEEILCLSLEMRRRVKEQLKKIGGMEFYDVNFSYIDLDTFEEKYVGVPEQGADKLIPDGMLNPGQVYTIASGGNGMIGCYRLESQMLPGNGKFDRTGLGTNRESKEASNTAFNYLKANGNRISASISTTTKDYIINYQDLQGIGMTGELALPTLIALCSIALGKPVISNLAVLGEISIGGSIMKVTEIADSLQVALDSGAKKVLIPSTSFVDFGTVPAELMSSFQIIPYQSAEDAVFKALGVE
;
A
#
# COMPACT_ATOMS: atom_id res chain seq x y z
N MET A 1 20.31 -6.56 -28.34
CA MET A 1 21.51 -5.76 -28.69
C MET A 1 21.44 -4.37 -28.08
N GLU A 2 20.26 -3.71 -28.08
CA GLU A 2 20.03 -2.45 -27.34
C GLU A 2 20.23 -2.59 -25.81
N ASP A 3 19.79 -3.71 -25.23
CA ASP A 3 19.79 -3.95 -23.77
C ASP A 3 21.20 -4.01 -23.12
N VAL A 4 22.15 -4.65 -23.82
CA VAL A 4 23.56 -4.73 -23.37
C VAL A 4 24.25 -3.36 -23.42
N SER A 5 23.80 -2.48 -24.32
CA SER A 5 24.32 -1.12 -24.45
C SER A 5 23.95 -0.26 -23.25
N SER A 6 22.69 -0.34 -22.79
CA SER A 6 22.19 0.45 -21.67
C SER A 6 22.83 0.07 -20.33
N ARG A 7 22.99 -1.23 -20.05
CA ARG A 7 23.66 -1.70 -18.81
C ARG A 7 25.11 -1.21 -18.71
N THR A 8 25.82 -1.26 -19.82
CA THR A 8 27.23 -0.81 -19.88
C THR A 8 27.32 0.70 -19.68
N GLU A 9 26.39 1.47 -20.25
CA GLU A 9 26.30 2.92 -20.07
C GLU A 9 25.99 3.30 -18.61
N ILE A 10 25.00 2.67 -17.98
CA ILE A 10 24.67 2.89 -16.55
C ILE A 10 25.88 2.58 -15.68
N LYS A 11 26.57 1.46 -15.92
CA LYS A 11 27.79 1.10 -15.18
C LYS A 11 28.87 2.17 -15.32
N GLN A 12 29.10 2.67 -16.53
CA GLN A 12 30.10 3.72 -16.77
C GLN A 12 29.72 5.00 -16.03
N LYS A 13 28.47 5.47 -16.13
CA LYS A 13 27.99 6.66 -15.42
C LYS A 13 28.11 6.49 -13.90
N LEU A 14 27.82 5.30 -13.37
CA LEU A 14 28.00 4.98 -11.95
C LEU A 14 29.47 5.08 -11.52
N ARG A 15 30.41 4.56 -12.33
CA ARG A 15 31.85 4.67 -12.06
C ARG A 15 32.35 6.10 -12.13
N GLU A 16 31.84 6.90 -13.05
CA GLU A 16 32.26 8.30 -13.20
C GLU A 16 31.77 9.20 -12.05
N ASN A 17 30.57 8.93 -11.51
CA ASN A 17 29.91 9.83 -10.56
C ASN A 17 29.83 9.30 -9.13
N PHE A 18 29.99 7.99 -8.92
CA PHE A 18 29.78 7.32 -7.64
C PHE A 18 30.84 6.25 -7.35
N ASP A 19 32.08 6.43 -7.83
CA ASP A 19 33.14 5.47 -7.56
C ASP A 19 33.38 5.29 -6.05
N GLY A 20 33.66 4.06 -5.65
CA GLY A 20 33.77 3.68 -4.24
C GLY A 20 32.44 3.63 -3.47
N LYS A 21 31.31 4.06 -4.05
CA LYS A 21 29.96 4.03 -3.43
C LYS A 21 29.05 2.95 -4.03
N ILE A 22 29.55 2.23 -5.02
CA ILE A 22 28.85 1.15 -5.73
C ILE A 22 29.52 -0.20 -5.46
N VAL A 23 28.75 -1.27 -5.61
CA VAL A 23 29.21 -2.64 -5.43
C VAL A 23 28.51 -3.57 -6.43
N ALA A 24 29.23 -4.59 -6.88
CA ALA A 24 28.67 -5.65 -7.70
C ALA A 24 27.80 -6.58 -6.83
N LYS A 25 26.49 -6.62 -7.09
CA LYS A 25 25.52 -7.34 -6.23
C LYS A 25 25.63 -8.86 -6.35
N ASP A 26 26.17 -9.38 -7.44
CA ASP A 26 26.42 -10.81 -7.63
C ASP A 26 27.45 -11.36 -6.63
N LEU A 27 28.50 -10.58 -6.32
CA LEU A 27 29.54 -10.94 -5.37
C LEU A 27 28.96 -11.06 -3.95
N THR A 28 28.10 -10.12 -3.58
CA THR A 28 27.39 -10.13 -2.30
C THR A 28 26.57 -11.41 -2.14
N LYS A 29 25.82 -11.79 -3.18
CA LYS A 29 25.01 -13.02 -3.21
C LYS A 29 25.87 -14.28 -3.04
N LYS A 30 26.97 -14.38 -3.78
CA LYS A 30 27.92 -15.52 -3.72
C LYS A 30 28.54 -15.72 -2.34
N ILE A 31 28.78 -14.65 -1.58
CA ILE A 31 29.38 -14.73 -0.24
C ILE A 31 28.32 -14.97 0.85
N LYS A 32 27.14 -14.38 0.73
CA LYS A 32 26.06 -14.49 1.74
C LYS A 32 25.62 -15.94 1.97
N GLU A 33 25.64 -16.79 0.94
CA GLU A 33 25.29 -18.21 1.08
C GLU A 33 26.20 -18.98 2.07
N GLY A 34 27.43 -18.48 2.33
CA GLY A 34 28.38 -19.09 3.25
C GLY A 34 28.51 -18.43 4.64
N ALA A 35 27.87 -17.28 4.88
CA ALA A 35 28.06 -16.49 6.10
C ALA A 35 26.79 -15.77 6.56
N ASN A 36 26.38 -15.96 7.82
CA ASN A 36 25.25 -15.26 8.44
C ASN A 36 25.68 -13.86 8.92
N VAL A 37 25.95 -12.96 7.98
CA VAL A 37 26.47 -11.61 8.21
C VAL A 37 25.51 -10.61 7.55
N PRO A 38 25.25 -9.44 8.16
CA PRO A 38 24.41 -8.41 7.53
C PRO A 38 24.95 -7.97 6.16
N VAL A 39 24.04 -7.75 5.19
CA VAL A 39 24.40 -7.42 3.80
C VAL A 39 25.30 -6.19 3.70
N TYR A 40 24.99 -5.13 4.43
CA TYR A 40 25.78 -3.90 4.40
C TYR A 40 27.22 -4.10 4.90
N VAL A 41 27.47 -5.04 5.82
CA VAL A 41 28.84 -5.38 6.26
C VAL A 41 29.60 -6.08 5.13
N LEU A 42 28.95 -7.03 4.45
CA LEU A 42 29.51 -7.72 3.29
C LEU A 42 29.83 -6.74 2.16
N GLU A 43 28.88 -5.86 1.83
CA GLU A 43 29.04 -4.88 0.76
C GLU A 43 30.12 -3.84 1.06
N PHE A 44 30.27 -3.42 2.32
CA PHE A 44 31.38 -2.54 2.71
C PHE A 44 32.74 -3.21 2.46
N LEU A 45 32.91 -4.46 2.91
CA LEU A 45 34.15 -5.21 2.69
C LEU A 45 34.41 -5.46 1.21
N LEU A 46 33.38 -5.82 0.45
CA LEU A 46 33.48 -5.99 -1.00
C LEU A 46 33.84 -4.68 -1.70
N GLY A 47 33.23 -3.55 -1.31
CA GLY A 47 33.58 -2.23 -1.85
C GLY A 47 35.04 -1.85 -1.58
N GLN A 48 35.60 -2.27 -0.45
CA GLN A 48 36.99 -1.99 -0.09
C GLN A 48 38.00 -2.87 -0.84
N TYR A 49 37.70 -4.16 -1.04
CA TYR A 49 38.66 -5.14 -1.57
C TYR A 49 38.40 -5.59 -3.01
N CYS A 50 37.21 -5.32 -3.57
CA CYS A 50 36.77 -5.78 -4.89
C CYS A 50 36.32 -4.60 -5.79
N SER A 51 36.91 -3.41 -5.64
CA SER A 51 36.53 -2.22 -6.40
C SER A 51 37.01 -2.20 -7.87
N SER A 52 37.89 -3.12 -8.27
CA SER A 52 38.42 -3.24 -9.64
C SER A 52 37.46 -3.98 -10.59
N ASP A 53 37.60 -3.76 -11.90
CA ASP A 53 36.94 -4.56 -12.96
C ASP A 53 37.81 -5.74 -13.45
N ASP A 54 39.04 -5.86 -12.94
CA ASP A 54 39.93 -6.98 -13.22
C ASP A 54 39.52 -8.23 -12.43
N GLU A 55 39.16 -9.30 -13.14
CA GLU A 55 38.71 -10.57 -12.56
C GLU A 55 39.72 -11.18 -11.57
N GLU A 56 41.04 -11.07 -11.82
CA GLU A 56 42.05 -11.61 -10.90
C GLU A 56 42.09 -10.82 -9.59
N ILE A 57 41.92 -9.49 -9.66
CA ILE A 57 41.89 -8.62 -8.48
C ILE A 57 40.63 -8.90 -7.68
N ILE A 58 39.48 -9.04 -8.35
CA ILE A 58 38.20 -9.39 -7.72
C ILE A 58 38.32 -10.75 -7.00
N GLU A 59 38.89 -11.78 -7.64
CA GLU A 59 38.99 -13.10 -7.03
C GLU A 59 39.89 -13.10 -5.78
N LYS A 60 41.03 -12.39 -5.84
CA LYS A 60 41.90 -12.16 -4.66
C LYS A 60 41.18 -11.36 -3.57
N GLY A 61 40.40 -10.35 -3.96
CA GLY A 61 39.56 -9.56 -3.06
C GLY A 61 38.54 -10.43 -2.33
N ILE A 62 37.79 -11.27 -3.05
CA ILE A 62 36.83 -12.22 -2.50
C ILE A 62 37.51 -13.17 -1.50
N GLY A 63 38.69 -13.71 -1.86
CA GLY A 63 39.47 -14.56 -0.96
C GLY A 63 39.84 -13.85 0.34
N THR A 64 40.22 -12.58 0.26
CA THR A 64 40.53 -11.73 1.42
C THR A 64 39.30 -11.48 2.29
N VAL A 65 38.16 -11.14 1.69
CA VAL A 65 36.89 -10.92 2.40
C VAL A 65 36.44 -12.18 3.12
N LYS A 66 36.46 -13.34 2.45
CA LYS A 66 36.10 -14.63 3.06
C LYS A 66 36.97 -14.94 4.28
N LYS A 67 38.27 -14.64 4.20
CA LYS A 67 39.22 -14.84 5.30
C LYS A 67 38.95 -13.90 6.48
N ILE A 68 38.69 -12.62 6.21
CA ILE A 68 38.33 -11.64 7.26
C ILE A 68 37.06 -12.10 7.99
N LEU A 69 36.04 -12.55 7.25
CA LEU A 69 34.80 -13.01 7.85
C LEU A 69 34.97 -14.31 8.63
N SER A 70 35.79 -15.26 8.17
CA SER A 70 36.04 -16.50 8.91
C SER A 70 36.83 -16.28 10.19
N ASP A 71 37.81 -15.38 10.15
CA ASP A 71 38.80 -15.24 11.21
C ASP A 71 38.40 -14.17 12.23
N ASN A 72 37.69 -13.12 11.81
CA ASN A 72 37.43 -11.94 12.63
C ASN A 72 35.95 -11.75 13.01
N PHE A 73 34.99 -12.28 12.24
CA PHE A 73 33.57 -12.09 12.58
C PHE A 73 33.18 -12.86 13.84
N VAL A 74 32.69 -12.14 14.86
CA VAL A 74 32.33 -12.76 16.13
C VAL A 74 30.99 -13.47 16.00
N ARG A 75 31.01 -14.79 16.15
CA ARG A 75 29.79 -15.60 16.32
C ARG A 75 29.52 -15.75 17.82
N PRO A 76 28.27 -15.54 18.29
CA PRO A 76 27.97 -15.57 19.73
C PRO A 76 28.37 -16.87 20.44
N ASP A 77 28.29 -18.02 19.76
CA ASP A 77 28.69 -19.33 20.25
C ASP A 77 30.22 -19.54 20.30
N GLU A 78 30.98 -18.76 19.52
CA GLU A 78 32.45 -18.80 19.48
C GLU A 78 33.12 -17.68 20.30
N ALA A 79 32.34 -16.85 21.02
CA ALA A 79 32.87 -15.70 21.76
C ALA A 79 34.03 -16.06 22.72
N GLN A 80 33.90 -17.15 23.48
CA GLN A 80 34.95 -17.59 24.41
C GLN A 80 36.23 -18.05 23.71
N LYS A 81 36.11 -18.65 22.52
CA LYS A 81 37.26 -19.06 21.70
C LYS A 81 38.05 -17.83 21.23
N ILE A 82 37.34 -16.76 20.82
CA ILE A 82 37.96 -15.49 20.44
C ILE A 82 38.66 -14.84 21.64
N LEU A 83 38.05 -14.85 22.83
CA LEU A 83 38.69 -14.34 24.04
C LEU A 83 39.95 -15.14 24.42
N SER A 84 39.94 -16.47 24.24
CA SER A 84 41.14 -17.29 24.44
C SER A 84 42.26 -16.90 23.48
N ILE A 85 41.94 -16.73 22.19
CA ILE A 85 42.92 -16.30 21.17
C ILE A 85 43.47 -14.92 21.50
N LEU A 86 42.62 -13.98 21.91
CA LEU A 86 43.01 -12.64 22.31
C LEU A 86 43.99 -12.68 23.51
N ARG A 87 43.70 -13.50 24.53
CA ARG A 87 44.57 -13.70 25.68
C ARG A 87 45.92 -14.32 25.30
N GLU A 88 45.93 -15.31 24.40
CA GLU A 88 47.15 -16.02 23.98
C GLU A 88 48.05 -15.14 23.09
N LYS A 89 47.45 -14.35 22.19
CA LYS A 89 48.19 -13.51 21.24
C LYS A 89 48.48 -12.10 21.76
N GLY A 90 47.85 -11.68 22.84
CA GLY A 90 47.94 -10.33 23.41
C GLY A 90 47.19 -9.26 22.60
N SER A 91 46.97 -9.45 21.30
CA SER A 91 46.15 -8.59 20.46
C SER A 91 45.36 -9.39 19.43
N PHE A 92 44.14 -8.96 19.14
CA PHE A 92 43.29 -9.61 18.13
C PHE A 92 42.28 -8.64 17.51
N SER A 93 42.07 -8.76 16.20
CA SER A 93 41.07 -7.97 15.48
C SER A 93 39.76 -8.75 15.37
N ILE A 94 38.64 -8.09 15.54
CA ILE A 94 37.31 -8.68 15.46
C ILE A 94 36.34 -7.79 14.69
N ILE A 95 35.24 -8.38 14.21
CA ILE A 95 34.08 -7.67 13.68
C ILE A 95 32.89 -7.96 14.59
N ASP A 96 32.39 -6.90 15.22
CA ASP A 96 31.24 -6.96 16.13
C ASP A 96 30.44 -5.65 16.09
N LYS A 97 29.20 -5.71 16.56
CA LYS A 97 28.38 -4.53 16.79
C LYS A 97 28.69 -3.94 18.18
N VAL A 98 29.12 -2.69 18.19
CA VAL A 98 29.54 -1.95 19.39
C VAL A 98 28.53 -0.86 19.72
N THR A 99 28.06 -0.83 20.95
CA THR A 99 27.27 0.28 21.52
C THR A 99 28.09 0.94 22.63
N VAL A 100 28.12 2.27 22.68
CA VAL A 100 28.84 3.04 23.70
C VAL A 100 27.84 3.75 24.61
N LYS A 101 28.15 3.78 25.90
CA LYS A 101 27.38 4.49 26.92
C LYS A 101 28.30 5.37 27.75
N LEU A 102 27.82 6.54 28.16
CA LEU A 102 28.54 7.38 29.12
C LEU A 102 28.31 6.85 30.53
N ASN A 103 29.36 6.34 31.17
CA ASN A 103 29.32 5.98 32.58
C ASN A 103 29.61 7.23 33.42
N ILE A 104 28.55 7.91 33.87
CA ILE A 104 28.63 9.13 34.66
C ILE A 104 29.37 8.90 36.00
N ARG A 105 29.24 7.70 36.60
CA ARG A 105 29.88 7.39 37.89
C ARG A 105 31.40 7.32 37.78
N LYS A 106 31.90 6.80 36.66
CA LYS A 106 33.34 6.67 36.37
C LYS A 106 33.87 7.80 35.47
N ASN A 107 32.99 8.71 35.05
CA ASN A 107 33.26 9.79 34.10
C ASN A 107 34.03 9.33 32.84
N ARG A 108 33.56 8.26 32.20
CA ARG A 108 34.18 7.72 30.98
C ARG A 108 33.15 7.05 30.07
N TYR A 109 33.49 6.91 28.79
CA TYR A 109 32.72 6.11 27.85
C TYR A 109 33.08 4.63 27.96
N GLU A 110 32.06 3.77 27.93
CA GLU A 110 32.19 2.32 28.00
C GLU A 110 31.42 1.67 26.84
N ALA A 111 32.08 0.74 26.14
CA ALA A 111 31.53 -0.06 25.07
C ALA A 111 30.92 -1.37 25.58
N GLU A 112 29.88 -1.79 24.85
CA GLU A 112 29.18 -3.05 24.95
C GLU A 112 29.19 -3.73 23.58
N PHE A 113 29.65 -4.97 23.54
CA PHE A 113 29.83 -5.79 22.34
C PHE A 113 28.67 -6.77 22.22
N SER A 114 27.95 -6.74 21.10
CA SER A 114 26.73 -7.53 20.92
C SER A 114 27.00 -9.03 20.86
N ASN A 115 27.98 -9.46 20.06
CA ASN A 115 28.23 -10.89 19.84
C ASN A 115 29.31 -11.44 20.78
N LEU A 116 30.33 -10.64 21.10
CA LEU A 116 31.38 -11.05 22.03
C LEU A 116 30.87 -11.08 23.48
N GLY A 117 29.79 -10.35 23.78
CA GLY A 117 29.14 -10.34 25.08
C GLY A 117 29.94 -9.62 26.18
N LEU A 118 30.91 -8.78 25.79
CA LEU A 118 31.64 -7.94 26.73
C LEU A 118 30.90 -6.62 26.99
N SER A 119 30.89 -6.19 28.25
CA SER A 119 30.39 -4.87 28.67
C SER A 119 31.47 -4.11 29.44
N ASP A 120 31.23 -2.82 29.65
CA ASP A 120 32.05 -1.96 30.51
C ASP A 120 33.52 -1.79 30.02
N ILE A 121 33.76 -1.95 28.71
CA ILE A 121 35.10 -1.79 28.11
C ILE A 121 35.36 -0.30 27.85
N PRO A 122 36.41 0.32 28.41
CA PRO A 122 36.68 1.75 28.19
C PRO A 122 36.91 2.09 26.70
N VAL A 123 36.35 3.21 26.25
CA VAL A 123 36.55 3.74 24.89
C VAL A 123 37.01 5.19 24.96
N PRO A 124 38.01 5.60 24.17
CA PRO A 124 38.40 7.00 24.03
C PRO A 124 37.23 7.90 23.57
N GLU A 125 37.12 9.11 24.11
CA GLU A 125 36.05 10.08 23.82
C GLU A 125 36.01 10.53 22.35
N GLU A 126 37.12 10.43 21.62
CA GLU A 126 37.18 10.73 20.18
C GLU A 126 36.21 9.89 19.35
N TYR A 127 35.98 8.63 19.71
CA TYR A 127 35.12 7.73 18.95
C TYR A 127 33.64 8.11 19.04
N PRO A 128 33.01 8.21 20.22
CA PRO A 128 31.62 8.62 20.32
C PRO A 128 31.38 10.06 19.87
N THR A 129 32.40 10.94 19.92
CA THR A 129 32.30 12.32 19.41
C THR A 129 32.34 12.38 17.87
N ARG A 130 33.08 11.47 17.24
CA ARG A 130 33.17 11.38 15.78
C ARG A 130 32.06 10.53 15.17
N TYR A 131 31.57 9.55 15.92
CA TYR A 131 30.61 8.56 15.48
C TYR A 131 29.44 8.48 16.46
N ASP A 132 28.57 9.49 16.43
CA ASP A 132 27.42 9.66 17.32
C ASP A 132 26.53 8.41 17.44
N ARG A 133 26.49 7.59 16.38
CA ARG A 133 25.72 6.33 16.35
C ARG A 133 26.18 5.27 17.33
N LEU A 134 27.43 5.34 17.78
CA LEU A 134 27.89 4.51 18.90
C LEU A 134 26.99 4.72 20.12
N LEU A 135 26.43 5.93 20.32
CA LEU A 135 25.58 6.28 21.47
C LEU A 135 24.07 5.96 21.27
N CYS A 136 23.61 5.74 20.04
CA CYS A 136 22.16 5.73 19.70
C CYS A 136 21.58 4.35 19.32
N GLY A 137 22.37 3.27 19.39
CA GLY A 137 21.93 1.93 19.00
C GLY A 137 23.04 0.98 18.54
N GLY A 138 24.26 1.50 18.47
CA GLY A 138 25.48 0.77 18.17
C GLY A 138 25.70 0.55 16.67
N ILE A 139 26.96 0.41 16.29
CA ILE A 139 27.40 0.27 14.90
C ILE A 139 28.31 -0.94 14.76
N TRP A 140 28.30 -1.58 13.58
CA TRP A 140 29.29 -2.61 13.26
C TRP A 140 30.65 -1.98 13.07
N CYS A 141 31.67 -2.56 13.70
CA CYS A 141 33.03 -2.05 13.66
C CYS A 141 34.00 -3.20 13.44
N MET A 142 35.11 -2.91 12.76
CA MET A 142 36.35 -3.65 12.95
C MET A 142 37.04 -3.10 14.20
N ILE A 143 37.21 -3.94 15.22
CA ILE A 143 37.79 -3.56 16.50
C ILE A 143 39.11 -4.30 16.69
N GLN A 144 40.17 -3.55 16.97
CA GLN A 144 41.42 -4.12 17.45
C GLN A 144 41.41 -4.07 18.98
N LEU A 145 41.42 -5.26 19.58
CA LEU A 145 41.47 -5.47 21.02
C LEU A 145 42.88 -5.86 21.44
N ASP A 146 43.30 -5.35 22.59
CA ASP A 146 44.50 -5.80 23.29
C ASP A 146 44.11 -6.42 24.63
N TYR A 147 44.92 -7.39 25.07
CA TYR A 147 44.80 -8.06 26.36
C TYR A 147 46.08 -7.84 27.16
N ASP A 148 45.96 -7.11 28.26
CA ASP A 148 47.03 -6.83 29.20
C ASP A 148 46.53 -7.02 30.63
N TYR A 149 47.03 -8.06 31.30
CA TYR A 149 46.65 -8.39 32.67
C TYR A 149 47.79 -8.05 33.63
N ASP A 150 47.54 -7.07 34.51
CA ASP A 150 48.47 -6.70 35.58
C ASP A 150 48.03 -7.33 36.91
N GLU A 151 48.88 -8.19 37.48
CA GLU A 151 48.64 -8.84 38.76
C GLU A 151 48.48 -7.84 39.93
N ASN A 152 49.03 -6.63 39.80
CA ASN A 152 48.97 -5.58 40.83
C ASN A 152 47.68 -4.76 40.77
N GLU A 153 46.95 -4.78 39.64
CA GLU A 153 45.71 -4.02 39.43
C GLU A 153 44.52 -4.97 39.17
N GLN A 154 44.19 -5.82 40.15
CA GLN A 154 43.11 -6.83 40.03
C GLN A 154 41.73 -6.31 39.57
N ASN A 155 41.44 -5.01 39.73
CA ASN A 155 40.18 -4.38 39.33
C ASN A 155 40.18 -3.79 37.91
N LYS A 156 41.32 -3.83 37.20
CA LYS A 156 41.42 -3.30 35.84
C LYS A 156 40.94 -4.35 34.85
N ASN A 157 40.12 -3.91 33.91
CA ASN A 157 39.69 -4.78 32.82
C ASN A 157 40.92 -5.06 31.94
N PRO A 158 41.33 -6.32 31.75
CA PRO A 158 42.52 -6.63 30.96
C PRO A 158 42.31 -6.38 29.47
N ILE A 159 41.07 -6.21 29.02
CA ILE A 159 40.73 -5.96 27.63
C ILE A 159 40.59 -4.46 27.41
N SER A 160 41.27 -3.94 26.39
CA SER A 160 41.15 -2.55 25.95
C SER A 160 40.96 -2.43 24.43
N ILE A 161 40.29 -1.36 24.01
CA ILE A 161 40.10 -1.05 22.57
C ILE A 161 41.24 -0.15 22.11
N THR A 162 42.09 -0.69 21.25
CA THR A 162 43.23 0.06 20.69
C THR A 162 42.80 0.81 19.43
N ARG A 163 41.93 0.21 18.62
CA ARG A 163 41.39 0.84 17.42
C ARG A 163 39.95 0.41 17.18
N LEU A 164 39.09 1.36 16.86
CA LEU A 164 37.70 1.13 16.49
C LEU A 164 37.43 1.76 15.13
N THR A 165 37.18 0.92 14.12
CA THR A 165 36.91 1.39 12.75
C THR A 165 35.48 1.00 12.37
N PRO A 166 34.55 1.97 12.28
CA PRO A 166 33.19 1.71 11.80
C PRO A 166 33.18 1.06 10.42
N ILE A 167 32.37 0.02 10.26
CA ILE A 167 32.03 -0.58 8.96
C ILE A 167 30.81 0.18 8.43
N GLN A 168 31.03 1.47 8.19
CA GLN A 168 30.04 2.40 7.65
C GLN A 168 30.74 3.33 6.67
N MET A 169 30.01 3.76 5.64
CA MET A 169 30.49 4.77 4.72
C MET A 169 30.59 6.12 5.44
N PRO A 170 31.58 6.97 5.08
CA PRO A 170 31.64 8.34 5.57
C PRO A 170 30.33 9.10 5.27
N GLN A 171 30.09 10.18 6.02
CA GLN A 171 28.90 11.02 5.89
C GLN A 171 28.62 11.38 4.43
N VAL A 172 27.38 11.15 3.98
CA VAL A 172 26.98 11.40 2.58
C VAL A 172 26.98 12.89 2.29
N ASP A 173 27.66 13.30 1.22
CA ASP A 173 27.50 14.63 0.64
C ASP A 173 26.29 14.65 -0.29
N ILE A 174 25.21 15.30 0.16
CA ILE A 174 23.99 15.46 -0.62
C ILE A 174 24.22 16.25 -1.91
N LYS A 175 25.18 17.18 -1.97
CA LYS A 175 25.46 17.92 -3.20
C LYS A 175 26.01 16.99 -4.27
N GLU A 176 26.96 16.13 -3.89
CA GLU A 176 27.53 15.13 -4.79
C GLU A 176 26.45 14.15 -5.28
N LEU A 177 25.51 13.74 -4.41
CA LEU A 177 24.36 12.94 -4.82
C LEU A 177 23.52 13.64 -5.90
N LYS A 178 23.18 14.91 -5.68
CA LYS A 178 22.35 15.69 -6.62
C LYS A 178 23.07 15.92 -7.95
N GLU A 179 24.36 16.24 -7.92
CA GLU A 179 25.20 16.40 -9.12
C GLU A 179 25.34 15.09 -9.89
N GLY A 180 25.62 13.98 -9.20
CA GLY A 180 25.70 12.66 -9.82
C GLY A 180 24.36 12.23 -10.42
N ARG A 181 23.25 12.44 -9.70
CA ARG A 181 21.89 12.15 -10.20
C ARG A 181 21.59 12.88 -11.50
N SER A 182 22.03 14.14 -11.66
CA SER A 182 21.78 14.94 -12.87
C SER A 182 22.38 14.35 -14.16
N LYS A 183 23.27 13.34 -14.05
CA LYS A 183 23.89 12.66 -15.20
C LYS A 183 23.10 11.47 -15.75
N PHE A 184 21.99 11.11 -15.10
CA PHE A 184 21.15 9.96 -15.45
C PHE A 184 19.78 10.42 -15.92
N THR A 185 19.16 9.70 -16.86
CA THR A 185 17.73 9.89 -17.16
C THR A 185 16.85 9.40 -16.00
N LYS A 186 15.53 9.62 -16.09
CA LYS A 186 14.56 9.08 -15.11
C LYS A 186 14.66 7.56 -15.04
N GLU A 187 14.62 6.91 -16.19
CA GLU A 187 14.59 5.45 -16.35
C GLU A 187 15.89 4.82 -15.84
N GLU A 188 17.04 5.37 -16.25
CA GLU A 188 18.35 4.91 -15.78
C GLU A 188 18.49 5.02 -14.26
N TRP A 189 18.00 6.12 -13.67
CA TRP A 189 18.07 6.30 -12.23
C TRP A 189 17.15 5.34 -11.47
N ILE A 190 15.93 5.10 -11.96
CA ILE A 190 15.03 4.09 -11.39
C ILE A 190 15.70 2.71 -11.40
N ASP A 191 16.36 2.36 -12.51
CA ASP A 191 17.07 1.09 -12.63
C ASP A 191 18.25 1.00 -11.63
N VAL A 192 19.01 2.08 -11.44
CA VAL A 192 20.04 2.17 -10.39
C VAL A 192 19.44 1.97 -9.00
N MET A 193 18.31 2.62 -8.69
CA MET A 193 17.66 2.49 -7.38
C MET A 193 17.18 1.06 -7.13
N LEU A 194 16.58 0.41 -8.13
CA LEU A 194 16.13 -0.98 -8.06
C LEU A 194 17.32 -1.96 -7.90
N ARG A 195 18.40 -1.78 -8.66
CA ARG A 195 19.63 -2.59 -8.51
C ARG A 195 20.26 -2.41 -7.14
N SER A 196 20.20 -1.21 -6.59
CA SER A 196 20.74 -0.90 -5.27
C SER A 196 20.01 -1.65 -4.14
N ILE A 197 18.71 -1.91 -4.31
CA ILE A 197 17.91 -2.75 -3.39
C ILE A 197 17.91 -4.24 -3.76
N GLY A 198 18.68 -4.64 -4.77
CA GLY A 198 18.90 -6.03 -5.18
C GLY A 198 17.93 -6.56 -6.23
N MET A 199 17.16 -5.71 -6.90
CA MET A 199 16.16 -6.10 -7.91
C MET A 199 16.72 -5.87 -9.32
N GLU A 200 16.47 -6.80 -10.26
CA GLU A 200 16.82 -6.62 -11.68
C GLU A 200 15.69 -5.90 -12.42
N PRO A 201 15.87 -4.65 -12.88
CA PRO A 201 14.79 -3.87 -13.46
C PRO A 201 14.18 -4.45 -14.73
N ASP A 202 14.96 -5.19 -15.51
CA ASP A 202 14.51 -5.75 -16.80
C ASP A 202 13.45 -6.85 -16.65
N GLU A 203 13.32 -7.41 -15.43
CA GLU A 203 12.33 -8.44 -15.09
C GLU A 203 11.03 -7.84 -14.51
N PHE A 204 10.86 -6.52 -14.55
CA PHE A 204 9.69 -5.82 -14.00
C PHE A 204 9.05 -4.88 -15.03
N GLU A 205 7.72 -4.88 -15.07
CA GLU A 205 6.96 -3.86 -15.79
C GLU A 205 7.09 -2.49 -15.10
N GLU A 206 6.86 -1.40 -15.84
CA GLU A 206 7.00 -0.03 -15.31
C GLU A 206 6.16 0.20 -14.03
N ARG A 207 4.94 -0.34 -14.00
CA ARG A 207 4.08 -0.29 -12.81
C ARG A 207 4.72 -1.01 -11.61
N GLU A 208 5.26 -2.20 -11.82
CA GLU A 208 5.92 -2.98 -10.77
C GLU A 208 7.17 -2.26 -10.23
N LYS A 209 7.95 -1.60 -11.10
CA LYS A 209 9.09 -0.75 -10.70
C LYS A 209 8.64 0.34 -9.73
N TRP A 210 7.57 1.07 -10.06
CA TRP A 210 7.03 2.12 -9.19
C TRP A 210 6.54 1.57 -7.83
N LEU A 211 5.85 0.43 -7.82
CA LEU A 211 5.40 -0.23 -6.58
C LEU A 211 6.58 -0.64 -5.68
N LEU A 212 7.68 -1.12 -6.28
CA LEU A 212 8.91 -1.43 -5.54
C LEU A 212 9.55 -0.17 -4.95
N LEU A 213 9.55 0.95 -5.68
CA LEU A 213 10.02 2.24 -5.17
C LEU A 213 9.14 2.77 -4.02
N THR A 214 7.82 2.53 -4.05
CA THR A 214 6.91 2.91 -2.95
C THR A 214 7.36 2.35 -1.60
N ARG A 215 7.98 1.15 -1.59
CA ARG A 215 8.51 0.53 -0.36
C ARG A 215 9.61 1.35 0.31
N LEU A 216 10.29 2.23 -0.44
CA LEU A 216 11.37 3.08 0.05
C LEU A 216 10.87 4.39 0.65
N ILE A 217 9.63 4.81 0.38
CA ILE A 217 9.06 6.07 0.91
C ILE A 217 9.17 6.17 2.43
N PRO A 218 8.86 5.14 3.24
CA PRO A 218 9.05 5.16 4.69
C PRO A 218 10.48 5.52 5.15
N LEU A 219 11.49 5.28 4.32
CA LEU A 219 12.89 5.55 4.62
C LEU A 219 13.29 6.99 4.30
N VAL A 220 12.65 7.65 3.32
CA VAL A 220 12.91 9.05 2.92
C VAL A 220 11.89 10.06 3.45
N GLU A 221 10.78 9.60 4.02
CA GLU A 221 9.75 10.44 4.65
C GLU A 221 9.67 10.23 6.16
N ASN A 222 9.40 11.31 6.88
CA ASN A 222 9.16 11.26 8.33
C ASN A 222 7.70 10.88 8.62
N ASN A 223 7.51 9.97 9.58
CA ASN A 223 6.19 9.55 10.06
C ASN A 223 5.27 9.16 8.89
N PHE A 224 5.76 8.29 7.99
CA PHE A 224 5.00 7.80 6.85
C PHE A 224 4.41 6.41 7.14
N ASN A 225 3.10 6.37 7.36
CA ASN A 225 2.34 5.15 7.58
C ASN A 225 2.00 4.44 6.26
N LEU A 226 2.57 3.25 6.04
CA LEU A 226 2.36 2.42 4.85
C LEU A 226 1.82 1.04 5.25
N CYS A 227 0.87 0.53 4.49
CA CYS A 227 0.45 -0.86 4.57
C CYS A 227 0.70 -1.58 3.24
N GLU A 228 1.32 -2.74 3.30
CA GLU A 228 1.50 -3.64 2.15
C GLU A 228 0.93 -5.03 2.47
N LEU A 229 -0.14 -5.39 1.77
CA LEU A 229 -0.77 -6.70 1.89
C LEU A 229 -0.75 -7.38 0.53
N GLY A 230 -0.37 -8.65 0.50
CA GLY A 230 -0.24 -9.40 -0.75
C GLY A 230 0.20 -10.84 -0.56
N PRO A 231 0.40 -11.61 -1.64
CA PRO A 231 0.82 -13.01 -1.57
C PRO A 231 2.21 -13.17 -0.95
N ARG A 232 2.50 -14.39 -0.47
CA ARG A 232 3.83 -14.74 0.03
C ARG A 232 4.88 -14.70 -1.10
N SER A 233 6.14 -14.49 -0.71
CA SER A 233 7.31 -14.51 -1.61
C SER A 233 7.42 -13.33 -2.58
N THR A 234 6.91 -12.15 -2.21
CA THR A 234 7.08 -10.89 -2.95
C THR A 234 8.13 -9.97 -2.33
N GLY A 235 8.91 -10.45 -1.34
CA GLY A 235 10.01 -9.73 -0.70
C GLY A 235 9.63 -8.53 0.17
N LYS A 236 8.37 -8.45 0.63
CA LYS A 236 7.82 -7.32 1.42
C LYS A 236 8.66 -6.89 2.62
N SER A 237 9.17 -7.86 3.38
CA SER A 237 9.93 -7.61 4.61
C SER A 237 11.43 -7.40 4.36
N HIS A 238 11.92 -7.60 3.13
CA HIS A 238 13.35 -7.52 2.79
C HIS A 238 13.92 -6.10 2.97
N ILE A 239 13.20 -5.09 2.48
CA ILE A 239 13.63 -3.68 2.52
C ILE A 239 13.88 -3.23 3.97
N TYR A 240 12.95 -3.51 4.86
CA TYR A 240 13.01 -3.07 6.27
C TYR A 240 13.91 -3.93 7.17
N LYS A 241 14.51 -4.97 6.61
CA LYS A 241 15.43 -5.86 7.32
C LYS A 241 16.87 -5.71 6.84
N GLU A 242 17.06 -5.63 5.54
CA GLU A 242 18.39 -5.75 4.92
C GLU A 242 18.89 -4.44 4.31
N ILE A 243 18.01 -3.52 3.90
CA ILE A 243 18.39 -2.35 3.09
C ILE A 243 18.72 -1.10 3.94
N SER A 244 18.19 -0.99 5.16
CA SER A 244 18.52 0.14 6.03
C SER A 244 18.91 -0.32 7.44
N PRO A 245 20.13 0.00 7.91
CA PRO A 245 20.51 -0.21 9.30
C PRO A 245 19.77 0.74 10.26
N ASN A 246 18.95 1.67 9.74
CA ASN A 246 18.08 2.56 10.51
C ASN A 246 16.61 2.11 10.50
N SER A 247 16.34 0.88 10.09
CA SER A 247 15.02 0.26 10.19
C SER A 247 15.03 -0.95 11.12
N ILE A 248 13.90 -1.22 11.77
CA ILE A 248 13.69 -2.42 12.57
C ILE A 248 12.44 -3.18 12.11
N LEU A 249 12.61 -4.48 11.89
CA LEU A 249 11.52 -5.40 11.62
C LEU A 249 11.10 -6.09 12.93
N VAL A 250 9.88 -5.82 13.38
CA VAL A 250 9.26 -6.45 14.55
C VAL A 250 8.54 -7.72 14.08
N SER A 251 9.15 -8.87 14.36
CA SER A 251 8.58 -10.19 14.08
C SER A 251 8.00 -10.84 15.35
N GLY A 252 6.92 -11.62 15.22
CA GLY A 252 6.41 -12.46 16.31
C GLY A 252 5.19 -11.94 17.08
N GLY A 253 4.49 -10.93 16.55
CA GLY A 253 3.13 -10.54 16.95
C GLY A 253 2.96 -9.87 18.32
N GLN A 254 3.74 -10.22 19.34
CA GLN A 254 3.61 -9.63 20.67
C GLN A 254 4.53 -8.41 20.82
N THR A 255 3.93 -7.23 20.95
CA THR A 255 4.65 -6.01 21.34
C THR A 255 3.99 -5.37 22.57
N THR A 256 4.72 -4.46 23.22
CA THR A 256 4.20 -3.68 24.35
C THR A 256 4.36 -2.20 24.04
N VAL A 257 3.51 -1.36 24.63
CA VAL A 257 3.61 0.09 24.46
C VAL A 257 4.95 0.59 25.01
N ALA A 258 5.50 -0.08 26.03
CA ALA A 258 6.82 0.26 26.59
C ALA A 258 7.97 0.01 25.62
N ASN A 259 7.90 -1.07 24.84
CA ASN A 259 8.90 -1.38 23.83
C ASN A 259 8.79 -0.42 22.63
N LEU A 260 7.56 -0.19 22.15
CA LEU A 260 7.34 0.61 20.96
C LEU A 260 7.52 2.11 21.19
N PHE A 261 6.97 2.66 22.28
CA PHE A 261 6.88 4.11 22.49
C PHE A 261 7.77 4.62 23.62
N TYR A 262 7.49 4.26 24.87
CA TYR A 262 8.25 4.78 26.01
C TYR A 262 8.16 3.90 27.24
N ASN A 263 9.31 3.56 27.81
CA ASN A 263 9.39 2.77 29.03
C ASN A 263 9.41 3.70 30.27
N MET A 264 8.33 3.71 31.05
CA MET A 264 8.21 4.57 32.23
C MET A 264 9.18 4.19 33.36
N GLY A 265 9.46 2.90 33.55
CA GLY A 265 10.36 2.43 34.61
C GLY A 265 11.81 2.81 34.36
N ARG A 266 12.26 2.70 33.10
CA ARG A 266 13.63 3.05 32.67
C ARG A 266 13.78 4.49 32.20
N LYS A 267 12.67 5.24 32.03
CA LYS A 267 12.64 6.58 31.43
C LYS A 267 13.37 6.68 30.08
N THR A 268 13.15 5.67 29.23
CA THR A 268 13.80 5.56 27.92
C THR A 268 12.77 5.51 26.80
N ILE A 269 13.11 6.13 25.67
CA ILE A 269 12.28 6.07 24.46
C ILE A 269 12.34 4.68 23.83
N GLY A 270 11.20 4.24 23.30
CA GLY A 270 11.05 2.97 22.62
C GLY A 270 11.51 3.05 21.16
N LEU A 271 11.18 2.01 20.39
CA LEU A 271 11.62 1.86 19.01
C LEU A 271 11.32 3.07 18.12
N VAL A 272 10.14 3.70 18.25
CA VAL A 272 9.78 4.85 17.38
C VAL A 272 10.72 6.05 17.55
N GLY A 273 11.40 6.18 18.69
CA GLY A 273 12.36 7.26 18.92
C GLY A 273 13.80 6.94 18.52
N LEU A 274 14.09 5.68 18.16
CA LEU A 274 15.44 5.19 17.87
C LEU A 274 15.65 4.88 16.38
N TRP A 275 14.59 4.55 15.66
CA TRP A 275 14.63 4.06 14.28
C TRP A 275 13.96 5.05 13.32
N ASP A 276 14.41 5.08 12.07
CA ASP A 276 13.77 5.88 11.00
C ASP A 276 12.47 5.21 10.50
N CYS A 277 12.39 3.88 10.61
CA CYS A 277 11.24 3.08 10.24
C CYS A 277 11.07 1.87 11.18
N VAL A 278 9.85 1.66 11.65
CA VAL A 278 9.44 0.47 12.41
C VAL A 278 8.44 -0.31 11.55
N ALA A 279 8.87 -1.48 11.07
CA ALA A 279 8.05 -2.36 10.24
C ALA A 279 7.52 -3.54 11.06
N PHE A 280 6.24 -3.83 10.96
CA PHE A 280 5.59 -4.98 11.55
C PHE A 280 5.43 -6.06 10.49
N ASP A 281 6.13 -7.19 10.70
CA ASP A 281 5.96 -8.37 9.87
C ASP A 281 4.77 -9.19 10.38
N GLU A 282 4.03 -9.81 9.46
CA GLU A 282 2.83 -10.59 9.77
C GLU A 282 1.81 -9.81 10.62
N VAL A 283 1.24 -8.74 10.05
CA VAL A 283 0.28 -7.85 10.76
C VAL A 283 -0.84 -8.58 11.50
N ALA A 284 -1.32 -9.71 11.00
CA ALA A 284 -2.33 -10.56 11.65
C ALA A 284 -1.94 -11.00 13.08
N GLY A 285 -0.63 -11.09 13.35
CA GLY A 285 -0.10 -11.48 14.65
C GLY A 285 -0.04 -10.35 15.68
N ILE A 286 -0.23 -9.08 15.28
CA ILE A 286 -0.07 -7.93 16.17
C ILE A 286 -1.06 -8.03 17.35
N LYS A 287 -0.51 -8.12 18.56
CA LYS A 287 -1.23 -8.08 19.83
C LYS A 287 -0.49 -7.18 20.79
N PHE A 288 -1.19 -6.15 21.27
CA PHE A 288 -0.72 -5.33 22.38
C PHE A 288 -1.09 -5.98 23.70
N LYS A 289 -0.13 -6.05 24.63
CA LYS A 289 -0.45 -6.45 26.02
C LYS A 289 -1.23 -5.37 26.77
N ASP A 290 -1.07 -4.13 26.35
CA ASP A 290 -1.70 -2.96 26.96
C ASP A 290 -2.93 -2.54 26.13
N ASN A 291 -4.08 -2.30 26.79
CA ASN A 291 -5.33 -1.93 26.11
C ASN A 291 -5.28 -0.55 25.43
N ASP A 292 -4.32 0.30 25.77
CA ASP A 292 -4.14 1.65 25.23
C ASP A 292 -3.19 1.70 24.01
N GLY A 293 -2.58 0.58 23.61
CA GLY A 293 -1.53 0.57 22.60
C GLY A 293 -1.98 1.05 21.22
N ILE A 294 -3.17 0.64 20.77
CA ILE A 294 -3.75 1.09 19.49
C ILE A 294 -4.08 2.59 19.55
N GLN A 295 -4.54 3.11 20.69
CA GLN A 295 -4.85 4.52 20.85
C GLN A 295 -3.60 5.40 20.77
N ILE A 296 -2.52 5.02 21.46
CA ILE A 296 -1.24 5.74 21.40
C ILE A 296 -0.65 5.68 20.00
N MET A 297 -0.78 4.52 19.33
CA MET A 297 -0.37 4.36 17.94
C MET A 297 -1.15 5.28 17.00
N LYS A 298 -2.47 5.42 17.18
CA LYS A 298 -3.28 6.38 16.43
C LYS A 298 -2.76 7.80 16.61
N ASP A 299 -2.53 8.24 17.83
CA ASP A 299 -2.04 9.61 18.08
C ASP A 299 -0.69 9.83 17.39
N TYR A 300 0.25 8.88 17.54
CA TYR A 300 1.56 8.92 16.89
C TYR A 300 1.50 8.94 15.36
N MET A 301 0.66 8.10 14.76
CA MET A 301 0.51 8.04 13.31
C MET A 301 -0.07 9.33 12.72
N ALA A 302 -0.80 10.13 13.51
CA ALA A 302 -1.38 11.39 13.05
C ALA A 302 -0.42 12.57 13.19
N SER A 303 0.32 12.68 14.30
CA SER A 303 1.12 13.86 14.63
C SER A 303 2.63 13.65 14.64
N GLY A 304 3.10 12.40 14.58
CA GLY A 304 4.50 12.08 14.88
C GLY A 304 4.87 12.31 16.35
N SER A 305 3.89 12.44 17.23
CA SER A 305 4.08 12.62 18.66
C SER A 305 3.13 11.74 19.45
N PHE A 306 3.51 11.39 20.68
CA PHE A 306 2.65 10.62 21.57
C PHE A 306 2.76 11.12 23.00
N ALA A 307 1.64 11.07 23.72
CA ALA A 307 1.59 11.41 25.13
C ALA A 307 1.72 10.14 25.97
N ARG A 308 2.71 10.09 26.86
CA ARG A 308 2.81 9.02 27.86
C ARG A 308 3.37 9.55 29.19
N GLY A 309 2.53 9.55 30.22
CA GLY A 309 2.84 10.19 31.51
C GLY A 309 2.49 11.67 31.51
N LYS A 310 3.43 12.55 31.90
CA LYS A 310 3.20 14.01 32.00
C LYS A 310 3.77 14.83 30.83
N GLU A 311 4.43 14.19 29.87
CA GLU A 311 5.11 14.85 28.76
C GLU A 311 4.70 14.24 27.42
N GLU A 312 4.55 15.11 26.42
CA GLU A 312 4.46 14.71 25.02
C GLU A 312 5.87 14.49 24.47
N LYS A 313 6.04 13.42 23.68
CA LYS A 313 7.32 13.07 23.04
C LYS A 313 7.13 13.00 21.54
N ALA A 314 7.97 13.71 20.81
CA ALA A 314 8.01 13.67 19.35
C ALA A 314 9.02 12.62 18.86
N ALA A 315 8.69 11.98 17.74
CA ALA A 315 9.55 11.00 17.08
C ALA A 315 9.26 10.95 15.58
N SER A 316 10.26 10.62 14.76
CA SER A 316 10.17 10.72 13.30
C SER A 316 9.94 9.39 12.58
N ALA A 317 9.93 8.26 13.29
CA ALA A 317 9.79 6.94 12.70
C ALA A 317 8.54 6.78 11.82
N SER A 318 8.73 6.19 10.65
CA SER A 318 7.65 5.70 9.80
C SER A 318 7.12 4.36 10.33
N MET A 319 5.83 4.09 10.14
CA MET A 319 5.23 2.80 10.52
C MET A 319 4.85 2.03 9.28
N VAL A 320 5.36 0.80 9.17
CA VAL A 320 5.05 -0.07 8.03
C VAL A 320 4.37 -1.34 8.49
N PHE A 321 3.29 -1.72 7.85
CA PHE A 321 2.48 -2.89 8.18
C PHE A 321 2.49 -3.87 7.01
N VAL A 322 3.21 -4.98 7.18
CA VAL A 322 3.39 -6.01 6.14
C VAL A 322 2.57 -7.25 6.46
N GLY A 323 1.75 -7.69 5.52
CA GLY A 323 0.85 -8.83 5.72
C GLY A 323 0.66 -9.70 4.51
N ASN A 324 0.06 -10.87 4.76
CA ASN A 324 -0.26 -11.84 3.73
C ASN A 324 -1.77 -11.87 3.47
N ILE A 325 -2.12 -11.84 2.20
CA ILE A 325 -3.48 -12.13 1.73
C ILE A 325 -3.54 -13.60 1.33
N ASN A 326 -4.46 -14.35 1.93
CA ASN A 326 -4.62 -15.79 1.71
C ASN A 326 -5.73 -16.16 0.72
N GLN A 327 -6.52 -15.19 0.26
CA GLN A 327 -7.65 -15.36 -0.66
C GLN A 327 -7.44 -14.46 -1.89
N SER A 328 -8.19 -14.65 -2.99
CA SER A 328 -8.09 -13.70 -4.10
C SER A 328 -8.65 -12.33 -3.70
N VAL A 329 -8.08 -11.28 -4.29
CA VAL A 329 -8.49 -9.89 -4.05
C VAL A 329 -9.97 -9.71 -4.40
N ASP A 330 -10.43 -10.29 -5.51
CA ASP A 330 -11.85 -10.25 -5.92
C ASP A 330 -12.80 -10.84 -4.88
N VAL A 331 -12.37 -11.90 -4.16
CA VAL A 331 -13.17 -12.50 -3.11
C VAL A 331 -13.21 -11.56 -1.90
N LEU A 332 -12.07 -11.05 -1.45
CA LEU A 332 -12.00 -10.09 -0.32
C LEU A 332 -12.85 -8.84 -0.59
N LEU A 333 -12.79 -8.30 -1.79
CA LEU A 333 -13.58 -7.15 -2.22
C LEU A 333 -15.09 -7.44 -2.25
N LYS A 334 -15.51 -8.70 -2.33
CA LYS A 334 -16.92 -9.10 -2.25
C LYS A 334 -17.35 -9.48 -0.83
N THR A 335 -16.48 -10.11 -0.05
CA THR A 335 -16.85 -10.70 1.26
C THR A 335 -16.50 -9.85 2.47
N SER A 336 -15.42 -9.07 2.44
CA SER A 336 -14.96 -8.28 3.60
C SER A 336 -14.25 -6.98 3.18
N SER A 337 -12.98 -6.76 3.49
CA SER A 337 -12.22 -5.58 3.08
C SER A 337 -10.77 -5.95 2.77
N LEU A 338 -10.04 -5.08 2.09
CA LEU A 338 -8.60 -5.27 1.85
C LEU A 338 -7.77 -5.20 3.15
N PHE A 339 -8.35 -4.72 4.26
CA PHE A 339 -7.72 -4.68 5.58
C PHE A 339 -8.02 -5.90 6.47
N ASP A 340 -8.80 -6.86 5.97
CA ASP A 340 -9.13 -8.13 6.65
C ASP A 340 -7.92 -8.87 7.25
N PRO A 341 -6.71 -8.85 6.67
CA PRO A 341 -5.54 -9.47 7.30
C PRO A 341 -5.06 -8.83 8.61
N PHE A 342 -5.53 -7.64 9.00
CA PHE A 342 -5.22 -7.05 10.30
C PHE A 342 -5.92 -7.81 11.44
N PRO A 343 -5.45 -7.67 12.69
CA PRO A 343 -6.20 -8.12 13.86
C PRO A 343 -7.59 -7.46 13.88
N GLU A 344 -8.63 -8.17 14.32
CA GLU A 344 -10.02 -7.69 14.30
C GLU A 344 -10.16 -6.28 14.91
N GLU A 345 -9.51 -6.01 16.03
CA GLU A 345 -9.52 -4.71 16.71
C GLU A 345 -8.99 -3.54 15.85
N MET A 346 -8.13 -3.82 14.87
CA MET A 346 -7.54 -2.84 13.95
C MET A 346 -8.19 -2.86 12.57
N ALA A 347 -8.65 -4.03 12.10
CA ALA A 347 -9.23 -4.23 10.77
C ALA A 347 -10.56 -3.48 10.57
N ILE A 348 -11.27 -3.16 11.66
CA ILE A 348 -12.53 -2.40 11.64
C ILE A 348 -12.42 -1.00 12.28
N ASP A 349 -11.27 -0.64 12.85
CA ASP A 349 -11.06 0.69 13.46
C ASP A 349 -10.79 1.72 12.35
N THR A 350 -11.85 2.39 11.89
CA THR A 350 -11.78 3.40 10.84
C THR A 350 -10.83 4.55 11.20
N ALA A 351 -10.72 4.92 12.49
CA ALA A 351 -9.81 5.96 12.93
C ALA A 351 -8.34 5.53 12.82
N PHE A 352 -8.03 4.27 13.08
CA PHE A 352 -6.70 3.70 12.84
C PHE A 352 -6.39 3.64 11.34
N LEU A 353 -7.28 3.04 10.54
CA LEU A 353 -7.08 2.83 9.11
C LEU A 353 -6.98 4.15 8.33
N ASP A 354 -7.72 5.19 8.72
CA ASP A 354 -7.66 6.51 8.08
C ASP A 354 -6.31 7.23 8.29
N ARG A 355 -5.48 6.76 9.21
CA ARG A 355 -4.10 7.27 9.40
C ARG A 355 -3.07 6.59 8.49
N MET A 356 -3.47 5.60 7.69
CA MET A 356 -2.59 5.02 6.67
C MET A 356 -2.46 5.99 5.49
N HIS A 357 -1.24 6.45 5.19
CA HIS A 357 -1.06 7.32 4.03
C HIS A 357 -1.13 6.54 2.71
N CYS A 358 -0.66 5.28 2.72
CA CYS A 358 -0.51 4.47 1.53
C CYS A 358 -0.98 3.03 1.77
N TYR A 359 -1.79 2.51 0.84
CA TYR A 359 -2.01 1.08 0.67
C TYR A 359 -1.29 0.61 -0.60
N LEU A 360 -0.19 -0.13 -0.42
CA LEU A 360 0.58 -0.72 -1.50
C LEU A 360 -0.03 -2.08 -1.90
N PRO A 361 -0.55 -2.26 -3.13
CA PRO A 361 -1.17 -3.51 -3.58
C PRO A 361 -0.11 -4.58 -3.83
N GLY A 362 0.28 -5.30 -2.77
CA GLY A 362 1.35 -6.31 -2.83
C GLY A 362 1.03 -7.50 -3.73
N TRP A 363 -0.23 -7.66 -4.19
CA TRP A 363 -0.66 -8.67 -5.16
C TRP A 363 -0.29 -8.33 -6.61
N GLU A 364 0.01 -7.08 -6.91
CA GLU A 364 0.50 -6.67 -8.23
C GLU A 364 2.00 -6.89 -8.37
N ILE A 365 2.72 -7.07 -7.26
CA ILE A 365 4.15 -7.39 -7.30
C ILE A 365 4.31 -8.90 -7.54
N PRO A 366 5.11 -9.32 -8.53
CA PRO A 366 5.25 -10.73 -8.87
C PRO A 366 5.97 -11.49 -7.76
N LYS A 367 5.73 -12.81 -7.71
CA LYS A 367 6.49 -13.68 -6.82
C LYS A 367 7.91 -13.81 -7.32
N PHE A 368 8.87 -13.45 -6.48
CA PHE A 368 10.26 -13.40 -6.86
C PHE A 368 10.82 -14.79 -7.18
N ARG A 369 11.59 -14.83 -8.26
CA ARG A 369 12.40 -15.96 -8.76
C ARG A 369 13.86 -15.53 -8.85
N PRO A 370 14.83 -16.45 -8.97
CA PRO A 370 16.24 -16.11 -9.08
C PRO A 370 16.56 -15.03 -10.13
N GLU A 371 15.85 -15.01 -11.25
CA GLU A 371 15.99 -14.02 -12.33
C GLU A 371 15.71 -12.57 -11.87
N HIS A 372 14.79 -12.36 -10.92
CA HIS A 372 14.39 -11.03 -10.46
C HIS A 372 15.46 -10.34 -9.59
N PHE A 373 16.53 -11.06 -9.24
CA PHE A 373 17.61 -10.53 -8.41
C PHE A 373 18.78 -10.12 -9.29
N THR A 374 19.20 -8.86 -9.17
CA THR A 374 20.26 -8.33 -10.02
C THR A 374 21.61 -8.96 -9.72
N ASN A 375 22.41 -9.11 -10.78
CA ASN A 375 23.83 -9.46 -10.71
C ASN A 375 24.73 -8.27 -11.09
N ASP A 376 24.14 -7.10 -11.29
CA ASP A 376 24.82 -5.91 -11.77
C ASP A 376 25.28 -4.99 -10.62
N TYR A 377 25.84 -3.84 -10.98
CA TYR A 377 26.24 -2.81 -10.02
C TYR A 377 25.04 -2.03 -9.46
N GLY A 378 25.07 -1.77 -8.15
CA GLY A 378 24.18 -0.86 -7.47
C GLY A 378 24.89 -0.17 -6.31
N PHE A 379 24.23 0.78 -5.64
CA PHE A 379 24.81 1.42 -4.46
C PHE A 379 25.08 0.43 -3.34
N ILE A 380 26.15 0.69 -2.59
CA ILE A 380 26.39 0.04 -1.31
C ILE A 380 25.22 0.37 -0.39
N THR A 381 24.67 -0.66 0.27
CA THR A 381 23.46 -0.57 1.08
C THR A 381 23.54 0.52 2.16
N ASP A 382 24.71 0.66 2.80
CA ASP A 382 24.93 1.68 3.82
C ASP A 382 24.91 3.11 3.23
N TYR A 383 25.54 3.32 2.06
CA TYR A 383 25.47 4.59 1.33
C TYR A 383 24.02 4.94 0.94
N LEU A 384 23.29 3.95 0.41
CA LEU A 384 21.87 4.08 0.07
C LEU A 384 21.04 4.52 1.29
N ALA A 385 21.21 3.84 2.43
CA ALA A 385 20.48 4.15 3.65
C ALA A 385 20.81 5.54 4.21
N GLU A 386 22.08 5.94 4.19
CA GLU A 386 22.50 7.26 4.66
C GLU A 386 21.92 8.39 3.82
N PHE A 387 21.96 8.27 2.49
CA PHE A 387 21.43 9.34 1.67
C PHE A 387 19.90 9.43 1.78
N MET A 388 19.20 8.29 1.88
CA MET A 388 17.75 8.30 2.11
C MET A 388 17.40 9.00 3.43
N ARG A 389 18.21 8.78 4.47
CA ARG A 389 18.05 9.46 5.76
C ARG A 389 18.31 10.96 5.65
N GLU A 390 19.33 11.38 4.92
CA GLU A 390 19.59 12.80 4.68
C GLU A 390 18.45 13.47 3.89
N LEU A 391 17.88 12.77 2.89
CA LEU A 391 16.73 13.25 2.12
C LEU A 391 15.46 13.45 2.97
N ARG A 392 15.36 12.86 4.17
CA ARG A 392 14.25 13.12 5.11
C ARG A 392 14.18 14.59 5.56
N LYS A 393 15.26 15.34 5.43
CA LYS A 393 15.35 16.77 5.79
C LYS A 393 14.79 17.67 4.68
N ASP A 394 14.78 17.20 3.44
CA ASP A 394 14.28 17.96 2.30
C ASP A 394 12.73 17.91 2.25
N GLN A 395 12.12 18.91 1.62
CA GLN A 395 10.66 19.04 1.46
C GLN A 395 10.33 19.52 0.05
N TYR A 396 9.60 18.67 -0.69
CA TYR A 396 9.08 18.88 -2.04
C TYR A 396 7.55 18.78 -2.09
N GLY A 397 6.87 18.62 -0.95
CA GLY A 397 5.41 18.42 -0.89
C GLY A 397 4.60 19.54 -1.55
N ASP A 398 5.10 20.78 -1.55
CA ASP A 398 4.42 21.94 -2.14
C ASP A 398 4.73 22.13 -3.62
N SER A 399 5.60 21.30 -4.21
CA SER A 399 5.91 21.35 -5.64
C SER A 399 4.68 21.09 -6.51
N LEU A 400 3.68 20.36 -6.00
CA LEU A 400 2.41 20.10 -6.68
C LEU A 400 1.62 21.39 -6.95
N ASP A 401 1.66 22.36 -6.02
CA ASP A 401 0.80 23.55 -6.07
C ASP A 401 1.16 24.52 -7.19
N LYS A 402 2.34 24.32 -7.80
CA LYS A 402 2.78 25.06 -8.97
C LYS A 402 1.96 24.72 -10.21
N TYR A 403 1.50 23.48 -10.33
CA TYR A 403 0.89 22.95 -11.56
C TYR A 403 -0.50 22.36 -11.35
N PHE A 404 -0.81 21.89 -10.13
CA PHE A 404 -2.03 21.15 -9.84
C PHE A 404 -2.69 21.65 -8.56
N ARG A 405 -4.00 21.42 -8.45
CA ARG A 405 -4.77 21.57 -7.20
C ARG A 405 -5.53 20.28 -6.93
N LEU A 406 -5.49 19.77 -5.70
CA LEU A 406 -6.27 18.58 -5.33
C LEU A 406 -7.78 18.88 -5.34
N GLY A 407 -8.57 17.88 -5.74
CA GLY A 407 -10.02 17.93 -5.78
C GLY A 407 -10.67 18.14 -4.41
N LYS A 408 -11.95 18.54 -4.42
CA LYS A 408 -12.67 18.93 -3.18
C LYS A 408 -13.01 17.76 -2.26
N ASN A 409 -13.10 16.54 -2.80
CA ASN A 409 -13.42 15.34 -2.04
C ASN A 409 -12.23 14.83 -1.20
N LEU A 410 -11.02 15.38 -1.40
CA LEU A 410 -9.88 15.07 -0.54
C LEU A 410 -9.97 15.87 0.75
N ASN A 411 -10.14 15.19 1.88
CA ASN A 411 -10.08 15.83 3.18
C ASN A 411 -8.61 16.19 3.56
N GLN A 412 -8.42 16.79 4.73
CA GLN A 412 -7.07 17.19 5.18
C GLN A 412 -6.11 15.99 5.32
N ARG A 413 -6.58 14.83 5.80
CA ARG A 413 -5.76 13.63 5.94
C ARG A 413 -5.40 13.05 4.58
N ASP A 414 -6.33 13.05 3.64
CA ASP A 414 -6.12 12.64 2.26
C ASP A 414 -5.06 13.53 1.59
N THR A 415 -5.16 14.84 1.78
CA THR A 415 -4.19 15.82 1.28
C THR A 415 -2.80 15.58 1.87
N ILE A 416 -2.69 15.37 3.19
CA ILE A 416 -1.41 15.07 3.84
C ILE A 416 -0.79 13.78 3.30
N ALA A 417 -1.60 12.72 3.15
CA ALA A 417 -1.14 11.44 2.63
C ALA A 417 -0.59 11.55 1.21
N VAL A 418 -1.34 12.21 0.31
CA VAL A 418 -0.92 12.45 -1.08
C VAL A 418 0.36 13.28 -1.12
N ARG A 419 0.42 14.39 -0.37
CA ARG A 419 1.63 15.25 -0.31
C ARG A 419 2.85 14.51 0.20
N LYS A 420 2.71 13.68 1.23
CA LYS A 420 3.82 12.86 1.73
C LYS A 420 4.30 11.84 0.69
N MET A 421 3.39 11.22 -0.06
CA MET A 421 3.77 10.30 -1.14
C MET A 421 4.48 11.02 -2.28
N VAL A 422 3.93 12.17 -2.75
CA VAL A 422 4.59 13.01 -3.76
C VAL A 422 5.99 13.41 -3.31
N ASN A 423 6.14 13.88 -2.07
CA ASN A 423 7.43 14.22 -1.47
C ASN A 423 8.41 13.04 -1.50
N GLY A 424 7.96 11.87 -1.07
CA GLY A 424 8.77 10.65 -1.03
C GLY A 424 9.24 10.20 -2.41
N TYR A 425 8.33 10.14 -3.40
CA TYR A 425 8.68 9.78 -4.76
C TYR A 425 9.65 10.78 -5.39
N LEU A 426 9.44 12.08 -5.21
CA LEU A 426 10.35 13.11 -5.71
C LEU A 426 11.75 12.97 -5.10
N LYS A 427 11.87 12.68 -3.81
CA LYS A 427 13.17 12.42 -3.17
C LYS A 427 13.88 11.19 -3.72
N ILE A 428 13.13 10.13 -4.02
CA ILE A 428 13.69 8.87 -4.53
C ILE A 428 14.13 9.02 -5.99
N VAL A 429 13.25 9.56 -6.85
CA VAL A 429 13.45 9.58 -8.30
C VAL A 429 14.15 10.84 -8.77
N TYR A 430 13.91 11.98 -8.13
CA TYR A 430 14.47 13.29 -8.48
C TYR A 430 15.15 13.98 -7.28
N PRO A 431 16.12 13.35 -6.59
CA PRO A 431 16.78 13.97 -5.42
C PRO A 431 17.47 15.30 -5.75
N HIS A 432 17.89 15.49 -7.01
CA HIS A 432 18.41 16.74 -7.57
C HIS A 432 17.40 17.90 -7.66
N GLY A 433 16.10 17.63 -7.57
CA GLY A 433 15.04 18.65 -7.63
C GLY A 433 14.69 19.12 -9.04
N GLU A 434 15.18 18.46 -10.09
CA GLU A 434 14.81 18.75 -11.48
C GLU A 434 13.78 17.72 -11.96
N PHE A 435 12.57 18.17 -12.28
CA PHE A 435 11.48 17.35 -12.80
C PHE A 435 10.52 18.23 -13.59
N THR A 436 9.83 17.65 -14.56
CA THR A 436 8.84 18.33 -15.40
C THR A 436 7.44 18.31 -14.77
N LYS A 437 6.48 18.99 -15.41
CA LYS A 437 5.07 18.91 -15.03
C LYS A 437 4.51 17.49 -15.18
N ASP A 438 4.88 16.80 -16.27
CA ASP A 438 4.40 15.45 -16.59
C ASP A 438 4.95 14.42 -15.60
N ASP A 439 6.23 14.53 -15.22
CA ASP A 439 6.85 13.72 -14.17
C ASP A 439 6.09 13.85 -12.84
N LEU A 440 5.67 15.08 -12.50
CA LEU A 440 4.93 15.36 -11.29
C LEU A 440 3.48 14.84 -11.36
N GLU A 441 2.85 14.91 -12.55
CA GLU A 441 1.51 14.35 -12.79
C GLU A 441 1.50 12.82 -12.63
N GLU A 442 2.51 12.13 -13.15
CA GLU A 442 2.71 10.68 -12.99
C GLU A 442 2.77 10.28 -11.49
N ILE A 443 3.64 10.96 -10.72
CA ILE A 443 3.78 10.75 -9.28
C ILE A 443 2.48 11.09 -8.53
N LEU A 444 1.79 12.15 -8.93
CA LEU A 444 0.52 12.57 -8.33
C LEU A 444 -0.57 11.51 -8.54
N CYS A 445 -0.67 10.95 -9.75
CA CYS A 445 -1.64 9.91 -10.07
C CYS A 445 -1.41 8.65 -9.23
N LEU A 446 -0.16 8.18 -9.14
CA LEU A 446 0.20 7.06 -8.26
C LEU A 446 -0.12 7.36 -6.79
N SER A 447 0.19 8.57 -6.32
CA SER A 447 -0.09 8.98 -4.93
C SER A 447 -1.59 9.01 -4.63
N LEU A 448 -2.41 9.54 -5.56
CA LEU A 448 -3.86 9.55 -5.43
C LEU A 448 -4.44 8.14 -5.43
N GLU A 449 -3.99 7.27 -6.33
CA GLU A 449 -4.43 5.87 -6.40
C GLU A 449 -4.20 5.15 -5.07
N MET A 450 -2.97 5.23 -4.51
CA MET A 450 -2.60 4.53 -3.29
C MET A 450 -3.39 5.01 -2.06
N ARG A 451 -3.66 6.31 -1.95
CA ARG A 451 -4.49 6.85 -0.87
C ARG A 451 -5.98 6.57 -1.10
N ARG A 452 -6.46 6.64 -2.35
CA ARG A 452 -7.84 6.30 -2.69
C ARG A 452 -8.16 4.87 -2.27
N ARG A 453 -7.23 3.92 -2.48
CA ARG A 453 -7.40 2.54 -2.05
C ARG A 453 -7.71 2.42 -0.55
N VAL A 454 -7.06 3.22 0.31
CA VAL A 454 -7.41 3.30 1.76
C VAL A 454 -8.84 3.80 1.95
N LYS A 455 -9.21 4.90 1.27
CA LYS A 455 -10.53 5.54 1.40
C LYS A 455 -11.68 4.68 0.90
N GLU A 456 -11.49 3.94 -0.18
CA GLU A 456 -12.49 2.99 -0.69
C GLU A 456 -12.79 1.89 0.34
N GLN A 457 -11.77 1.41 1.07
CA GLN A 457 -12.00 0.45 2.15
C GLN A 457 -12.67 1.09 3.37
N LEU A 458 -12.32 2.34 3.70
CA LEU A 458 -12.99 3.08 4.76
C LEU A 458 -14.47 3.33 4.44
N LYS A 459 -14.82 3.65 3.18
CA LYS A 459 -16.20 3.72 2.71
C LYS A 459 -16.91 2.38 2.92
N LYS A 460 -16.25 1.27 2.64
CA LYS A 460 -16.82 -0.07 2.83
C LYS A 460 -17.04 -0.43 4.32
N ILE A 461 -16.14 -0.02 5.21
CA ILE A 461 -16.19 -0.35 6.64
C ILE A 461 -17.06 0.63 7.44
N GLY A 462 -16.87 1.93 7.23
CA GLY A 462 -17.52 3.02 7.94
C GLY A 462 -18.75 3.62 7.24
N GLY A 463 -19.09 3.16 6.04
CA GLY A 463 -20.27 3.60 5.30
C GLY A 463 -20.23 5.08 4.93
N MET A 464 -21.34 5.77 5.20
CA MET A 464 -21.57 7.17 4.81
C MET A 464 -20.62 8.18 5.45
N GLU A 465 -19.84 7.82 6.47
CA GLU A 465 -18.82 8.74 7.01
C GLU A 465 -17.68 9.01 5.99
N PHE A 466 -17.44 8.08 5.05
CA PHE A 466 -16.30 8.11 4.13
C PHE A 466 -16.72 8.12 2.66
N TYR A 467 -17.89 8.70 2.32
CA TYR A 467 -18.43 8.69 0.95
C TYR A 467 -17.59 9.48 -0.07
N ASP A 468 -16.80 10.46 0.39
CA ASP A 468 -15.90 11.27 -0.44
C ASP A 468 -14.66 10.46 -0.88
N VAL A 469 -14.86 9.58 -1.87
CA VAL A 469 -13.81 8.72 -2.46
C VAL A 469 -13.42 9.10 -3.89
N ASN A 470 -14.11 10.08 -4.49
CA ASN A 470 -13.84 10.57 -5.83
C ASN A 470 -12.61 11.46 -5.85
N PHE A 471 -11.44 10.82 -5.82
CA PHE A 471 -10.16 11.51 -5.83
C PHE A 471 -9.89 12.10 -7.21
N SER A 472 -9.60 13.40 -7.24
CA SER A 472 -9.29 14.13 -8.45
C SER A 472 -8.18 15.16 -8.21
N TYR A 473 -7.65 15.69 -9.31
CA TYR A 473 -6.80 16.87 -9.32
C TYR A 473 -7.18 17.76 -10.51
N ILE A 474 -6.92 19.05 -10.36
CA ILE A 474 -7.21 20.08 -11.36
C ILE A 474 -5.88 20.58 -11.90
N ASP A 475 -5.71 20.53 -13.21
CA ASP A 475 -4.59 21.14 -13.91
C ASP A 475 -4.76 22.67 -13.94
N LEU A 476 -3.77 23.42 -13.45
CA LEU A 476 -3.86 24.89 -13.35
C LEU A 476 -3.67 25.62 -14.68
N ASP A 477 -3.12 24.95 -15.70
CA ASP A 477 -2.97 25.53 -17.03
C ASP A 477 -4.23 25.31 -17.88
N THR A 478 -4.84 24.12 -17.80
CA THR A 478 -6.03 23.77 -18.60
C THR A 478 -7.36 23.96 -17.87
N PHE A 479 -7.33 24.06 -16.53
CA PHE A 479 -8.49 24.03 -15.64
C PHE A 479 -9.33 22.75 -15.72
N GLU A 480 -8.79 21.69 -16.31
CA GLU A 480 -9.45 20.39 -16.38
C GLU A 480 -9.31 19.64 -15.05
N GLU A 481 -10.42 19.10 -14.55
CA GLU A 481 -10.43 18.19 -13.40
C GLU A 481 -10.35 16.74 -13.87
N LYS A 482 -9.29 16.04 -13.46
CA LYS A 482 -9.02 14.64 -13.79
C LYS A 482 -9.22 13.76 -12.57
N TYR A 483 -9.95 12.66 -12.72
CA TYR A 483 -10.27 11.73 -11.64
C TYR A 483 -9.34 10.50 -11.70
N VAL A 484 -8.86 10.05 -10.55
CA VAL A 484 -7.94 8.91 -10.42
C VAL A 484 -8.68 7.74 -9.79
N GLY A 485 -8.87 6.66 -10.55
CA GLY A 485 -9.51 5.41 -10.11
C GLY A 485 -8.56 4.46 -9.37
N VAL A 486 -9.08 3.31 -8.94
CA VAL A 486 -8.28 2.17 -8.48
C VAL A 486 -8.64 0.91 -9.29
N PRO A 487 -7.68 0.05 -9.67
CA PRO A 487 -7.97 -1.16 -10.45
C PRO A 487 -8.95 -2.13 -9.77
N GLU A 488 -8.94 -2.17 -8.44
CA GLU A 488 -9.77 -3.04 -7.59
C GLU A 488 -11.25 -2.66 -7.61
N GLN A 489 -11.60 -1.50 -8.14
CA GLN A 489 -13.01 -1.20 -8.42
C GLN A 489 -13.56 -2.07 -9.53
N GLY A 490 -12.71 -2.80 -10.27
CA GLY A 490 -13.12 -3.78 -11.26
C GLY A 490 -13.86 -3.12 -12.41
N ALA A 491 -13.21 -3.06 -13.56
CA ALA A 491 -13.83 -2.72 -14.82
C ALA A 491 -15.00 -3.67 -15.14
N ASP A 492 -16.19 -3.30 -14.67
CA ASP A 492 -17.45 -3.32 -15.38
C ASP A 492 -18.38 -2.47 -14.52
N LYS A 493 -18.76 -1.28 -15.00
CA LYS A 493 -19.98 -0.67 -14.50
C LYS A 493 -21.04 -1.76 -14.50
N LEU A 494 -21.64 -2.04 -13.35
CA LEU A 494 -22.67 -3.07 -13.22
C LEU A 494 -23.72 -2.90 -14.32
N ILE A 495 -23.99 -1.65 -14.68
CA ILE A 495 -24.74 -1.21 -15.85
C ILE A 495 -23.75 -0.80 -16.97
N PRO A 496 -23.55 -1.64 -18.01
CA PRO A 496 -22.56 -1.38 -19.04
C PRO A 496 -22.93 -0.16 -19.90
N ASP A 497 -21.91 0.51 -20.44
CA ASP A 497 -22.10 1.53 -21.48
C ASP A 497 -22.45 0.87 -22.82
N GLY A 498 -23.50 1.34 -23.49
CA GLY A 498 -23.93 0.82 -24.79
C GLY A 498 -25.38 0.33 -24.82
N MET A 499 -25.81 -0.20 -25.98
CA MET A 499 -27.16 -0.72 -26.16
C MET A 499 -27.23 -2.15 -25.64
N LEU A 500 -28.17 -2.42 -24.72
CA LEU A 500 -28.39 -3.76 -24.17
C LEU A 500 -29.14 -4.64 -25.17
N ASN A 501 -29.13 -5.96 -24.94
CA ASN A 501 -30.02 -6.85 -25.67
C ASN A 501 -31.48 -6.68 -25.19
N PRO A 502 -32.49 -6.86 -26.07
CA PRO A 502 -33.88 -6.90 -25.64
C PRO A 502 -34.09 -7.90 -24.50
N GLY A 503 -34.84 -7.47 -23.48
CA GLY A 503 -35.11 -8.25 -22.29
C GLY A 503 -34.12 -8.10 -21.13
N GLN A 504 -33.05 -7.31 -21.29
CA GLN A 504 -32.10 -6.98 -20.21
C GLN A 504 -32.50 -5.66 -19.54
N VAL A 505 -32.64 -5.67 -18.20
CA VAL A 505 -33.03 -4.49 -17.39
C VAL A 505 -32.22 -4.47 -16.10
N TYR A 506 -31.88 -3.26 -15.64
CA TYR A 506 -31.22 -3.04 -14.37
C TYR A 506 -32.14 -2.27 -13.42
N THR A 507 -32.14 -2.66 -12.15
CA THR A 507 -32.92 -2.00 -11.10
C THR A 507 -32.07 -1.84 -9.84
N ILE A 508 -32.32 -0.77 -9.10
CA ILE A 508 -31.73 -0.53 -7.78
C ILE A 508 -32.85 -0.62 -6.76
N ALA A 509 -32.66 -1.44 -5.74
CA ALA A 509 -33.67 -1.68 -4.72
C ALA A 509 -33.05 -2.14 -3.40
N SER A 510 -33.82 -2.04 -2.31
CA SER A 510 -33.40 -2.57 -1.01
C SER A 510 -33.44 -4.10 -1.02
N GLY A 511 -32.32 -4.74 -0.66
CA GLY A 511 -32.20 -6.18 -0.52
C GLY A 511 -32.68 -6.69 0.84
N GLY A 512 -32.78 -8.01 1.00
CA GLY A 512 -33.29 -8.65 2.22
C GLY A 512 -32.52 -8.32 3.52
N ASN A 513 -31.30 -7.77 3.41
CA ASN A 513 -30.45 -7.39 4.54
C ASN A 513 -30.55 -5.88 4.87
N GLY A 514 -31.45 -5.13 4.24
CA GLY A 514 -31.61 -3.68 4.42
C GLY A 514 -30.59 -2.82 3.68
N MET A 515 -29.67 -3.42 2.93
CA MET A 515 -28.74 -2.70 2.04
C MET A 515 -29.36 -2.53 0.65
N ILE A 516 -29.13 -1.38 0.02
CA ILE A 516 -29.53 -1.12 -1.36
C ILE A 516 -28.49 -1.70 -2.32
N GLY A 517 -28.94 -2.34 -3.39
CA GLY A 517 -28.03 -2.83 -4.41
C GLY A 517 -28.62 -2.89 -5.81
N CYS A 518 -27.76 -3.27 -6.77
CA CYS A 518 -28.06 -3.36 -8.19
C CYS A 518 -28.39 -4.79 -8.61
N TYR A 519 -29.53 -4.95 -9.27
CA TYR A 519 -30.03 -6.23 -9.77
C TYR A 519 -30.16 -6.21 -11.27
N ARG A 520 -29.74 -7.30 -11.92
CA ARG A 520 -29.89 -7.54 -13.35
C ARG A 520 -31.00 -8.53 -13.61
N LEU A 521 -31.89 -8.17 -14.52
CA LEU A 521 -32.95 -9.00 -15.04
C LEU A 521 -32.63 -9.33 -16.49
N GLU A 522 -32.73 -10.60 -16.87
CA GLU A 522 -32.54 -11.06 -18.24
C GLU A 522 -33.69 -11.96 -18.64
N SER A 523 -34.42 -11.58 -19.69
CA SER A 523 -35.59 -12.32 -20.16
C SER A 523 -35.40 -12.89 -21.56
N GLN A 524 -36.03 -14.05 -21.78
CA GLN A 524 -36.08 -14.77 -23.04
C GLN A 524 -37.53 -15.17 -23.33
N MET A 525 -37.90 -15.17 -24.61
CA MET A 525 -39.25 -15.51 -25.05
C MET A 525 -39.18 -16.66 -26.06
N LEU A 526 -39.94 -17.73 -25.79
CA LEU A 526 -40.03 -18.91 -26.64
C LEU A 526 -41.46 -19.11 -27.15
N PRO A 527 -41.68 -19.72 -28.33
CA PRO A 527 -43.00 -20.23 -28.70
C PRO A 527 -43.49 -21.26 -27.67
N GLY A 528 -44.73 -21.13 -27.20
CA GLY A 528 -45.25 -21.99 -26.13
C GLY A 528 -46.71 -21.76 -25.80
N ASN A 529 -47.12 -22.12 -24.58
CA ASN A 529 -48.53 -22.13 -24.14
C ASN A 529 -48.81 -21.11 -23.01
N GLY A 530 -47.98 -20.07 -22.87
CA GLY A 530 -48.20 -19.00 -21.88
C GLY A 530 -47.58 -19.28 -20.51
N LYS A 531 -46.53 -20.11 -20.47
CA LYS A 531 -45.78 -20.44 -19.26
C LYS A 531 -44.89 -19.26 -18.84
N PHE A 532 -44.75 -19.06 -17.53
CA PHE A 532 -43.82 -18.08 -16.95
C PHE A 532 -42.87 -18.78 -15.99
N ASP A 533 -41.60 -18.85 -16.38
CA ASP A 533 -40.54 -19.45 -15.60
C ASP A 533 -39.60 -18.35 -15.08
N ARG A 534 -39.18 -18.49 -13.82
CA ARG A 534 -38.30 -17.55 -13.13
C ARG A 534 -37.14 -18.28 -12.48
N THR A 535 -35.92 -17.83 -12.76
CA THR A 535 -34.68 -18.41 -12.24
C THR A 535 -33.87 -17.36 -11.47
N GLY A 536 -32.95 -17.81 -10.60
CA GLY A 536 -32.08 -16.90 -9.83
C GLY A 536 -32.68 -16.31 -8.54
N LEU A 537 -33.95 -16.59 -8.23
CA LEU A 537 -34.63 -16.07 -7.03
C LEU A 537 -34.47 -16.92 -5.74
N GLY A 538 -33.90 -18.12 -5.84
CA GLY A 538 -33.71 -19.01 -4.69
C GLY A 538 -35.01 -19.34 -3.93
N THR A 539 -34.96 -19.28 -2.59
CA THR A 539 -36.11 -19.49 -1.68
C THR A 539 -36.85 -18.20 -1.31
N ASN A 540 -36.45 -17.04 -1.85
CA ASN A 540 -37.07 -15.76 -1.52
C ASN A 540 -38.54 -15.73 -2.00
N ARG A 541 -39.47 -15.60 -1.06
CA ARG A 541 -40.91 -15.62 -1.31
C ARG A 541 -41.40 -14.30 -1.91
N GLU A 542 -40.93 -13.18 -1.38
CA GLU A 542 -41.36 -11.82 -1.78
C GLU A 542 -40.95 -11.55 -3.23
N SER A 543 -39.71 -11.88 -3.60
CA SER A 543 -39.23 -11.74 -4.98
C SER A 543 -40.08 -12.55 -5.97
N LYS A 544 -40.50 -13.76 -5.59
CA LYS A 544 -41.40 -14.59 -6.42
C LYS A 544 -42.78 -13.95 -6.54
N GLU A 545 -43.33 -13.42 -5.45
CA GLU A 545 -44.63 -12.73 -5.47
C GLU A 545 -44.58 -11.48 -6.37
N ALA A 546 -43.49 -10.71 -6.35
CA ALA A 546 -43.26 -9.56 -7.22
C ALA A 546 -43.17 -9.94 -8.71
N SER A 547 -42.39 -10.97 -9.06
CA SER A 547 -42.33 -11.49 -10.44
C SER A 547 -43.70 -11.95 -10.95
N ASN A 548 -44.50 -12.61 -10.10
CA ASN A 548 -45.86 -13.04 -10.44
C ASN A 548 -46.78 -11.84 -10.67
N THR A 549 -46.65 -10.81 -9.83
CA THR A 549 -47.42 -9.57 -9.92
C THR A 549 -47.19 -8.91 -11.27
N ALA A 550 -45.94 -8.82 -11.71
CA ALA A 550 -45.57 -8.30 -13.02
C ALA A 550 -46.22 -9.06 -14.18
N PHE A 551 -46.14 -10.40 -14.16
CA PHE A 551 -46.68 -11.23 -15.24
C PHE A 551 -48.22 -11.22 -15.26
N ASN A 552 -48.87 -11.20 -14.10
CA ASN A 552 -50.33 -11.07 -14.00
C ASN A 552 -50.79 -9.70 -14.50
N TYR A 553 -50.06 -8.64 -14.17
CA TYR A 553 -50.33 -7.31 -14.70
C TYR A 553 -50.19 -7.29 -16.23
N LEU A 554 -49.13 -7.88 -16.78
CA LEU A 554 -48.93 -8.01 -18.23
C LEU A 554 -50.07 -8.80 -18.91
N LYS A 555 -50.57 -9.87 -18.28
CA LYS A 555 -51.73 -10.63 -18.78
C LYS A 555 -53.00 -9.80 -18.84
N ALA A 556 -53.25 -8.98 -17.82
CA ALA A 556 -54.46 -8.16 -17.74
C ALA A 556 -54.39 -6.91 -18.64
N ASN A 557 -53.20 -6.29 -18.77
CA ASN A 557 -53.04 -4.96 -19.36
C ASN A 557 -52.12 -4.93 -20.59
N GLY A 558 -51.58 -6.06 -21.05
CA GLY A 558 -50.61 -6.11 -22.17
C GLY A 558 -51.11 -5.44 -23.45
N ASN A 559 -52.42 -5.53 -23.75
CA ASN A 559 -53.02 -4.86 -24.90
C ASN A 559 -52.98 -3.33 -24.83
N ARG A 560 -52.88 -2.74 -23.63
CA ARG A 560 -52.71 -1.28 -23.44
C ARG A 560 -51.29 -0.83 -23.74
N ILE A 561 -50.32 -1.74 -23.58
CA ILE A 561 -48.90 -1.51 -23.91
C ILE A 561 -48.69 -1.74 -25.41
N SER A 562 -49.07 -2.91 -25.91
CA SER A 562 -49.08 -3.20 -27.35
C SER A 562 -49.92 -4.43 -27.67
N ALA A 563 -50.71 -4.34 -28.74
CA ALA A 563 -51.52 -5.47 -29.24
C ALA A 563 -50.67 -6.64 -29.79
N SER A 564 -49.36 -6.46 -29.99
CA SER A 564 -48.46 -7.52 -30.45
C SER A 564 -47.96 -8.44 -29.33
N ILE A 565 -48.13 -8.05 -28.06
CA ILE A 565 -47.68 -8.84 -26.93
C ILE A 565 -48.66 -9.99 -26.70
N SER A 566 -48.17 -11.23 -26.79
CA SER A 566 -48.96 -12.43 -26.50
C SER A 566 -48.45 -13.15 -25.27
N THR A 567 -49.28 -13.27 -24.24
CA THR A 567 -48.98 -14.01 -22.99
C THR A 567 -49.56 -15.43 -22.96
N THR A 568 -50.26 -15.84 -24.02
CA THR A 568 -50.92 -17.15 -24.14
C THR A 568 -50.25 -18.07 -25.15
N THR A 569 -49.56 -17.53 -26.17
CA THR A 569 -48.89 -18.31 -27.23
C THR A 569 -47.36 -18.30 -27.11
N LYS A 570 -46.84 -17.64 -26.07
CA LYS A 570 -45.41 -17.48 -25.81
C LYS A 570 -45.11 -17.80 -24.37
N ASP A 571 -44.01 -18.51 -24.16
CA ASP A 571 -43.46 -18.79 -22.84
C ASP A 571 -42.39 -17.74 -22.53
N TYR A 572 -42.44 -17.20 -21.32
CA TYR A 572 -41.49 -16.20 -20.83
C TYR A 572 -40.60 -16.82 -19.77
N ILE A 573 -39.30 -16.71 -19.96
CA ILE A 573 -38.28 -17.13 -19.00
C ILE A 573 -37.55 -15.88 -18.57
N ILE A 574 -37.43 -15.65 -17.26
CA ILE A 574 -36.66 -14.54 -16.72
C ILE A 574 -35.69 -15.01 -15.65
N ASN A 575 -34.47 -14.51 -15.73
CA ASN A 575 -33.42 -14.77 -14.77
C ASN A 575 -33.11 -13.49 -13.99
N TYR A 576 -33.01 -13.63 -12.68
CA TYR A 576 -32.68 -12.53 -11.76
C TYR A 576 -31.30 -12.76 -11.17
N GLN A 577 -30.49 -11.70 -11.11
CA GLN A 577 -29.15 -11.75 -10.53
C GLN A 577 -28.95 -10.52 -9.65
N ASP A 578 -28.41 -10.77 -8.47
CA ASP A 578 -27.88 -9.73 -7.59
C ASP A 578 -26.41 -9.57 -7.94
N LEU A 579 -26.04 -8.37 -8.37
CA LEU A 579 -24.71 -8.08 -8.86
C LEU A 579 -23.72 -7.78 -7.73
N GLN A 580 -24.21 -7.59 -6.51
CA GLN A 580 -23.42 -7.15 -5.35
C GLN A 580 -23.43 -8.16 -4.20
N GLY A 581 -24.22 -9.24 -4.28
CA GLY A 581 -24.23 -10.32 -3.31
C GLY A 581 -24.92 -9.98 -1.97
N ILE A 582 -25.77 -8.96 -1.96
CA ILE A 582 -26.51 -8.47 -0.79
C ILE A 582 -27.81 -9.25 -0.48
N GLY A 583 -28.24 -10.12 -1.39
CA GLY A 583 -29.48 -10.90 -1.30
C GLY A 583 -30.60 -10.32 -2.18
N MET A 584 -31.52 -11.18 -2.63
CA MET A 584 -32.63 -10.78 -3.53
C MET A 584 -33.58 -9.75 -2.88
N THR A 585 -34.05 -8.81 -3.70
CA THR A 585 -35.07 -7.81 -3.33
C THR A 585 -36.50 -8.28 -3.61
N GLY A 586 -37.46 -7.78 -2.82
CA GLY A 586 -38.89 -7.91 -3.09
C GLY A 586 -39.42 -6.89 -4.12
N GLU A 587 -38.64 -5.86 -4.46
CA GLU A 587 -39.04 -4.78 -5.37
C GLU A 587 -38.65 -5.11 -6.83
N LEU A 588 -39.33 -6.09 -7.41
CA LEU A 588 -39.03 -6.60 -8.76
C LEU A 588 -40.19 -6.52 -9.76
N ALA A 589 -41.40 -6.11 -9.39
CA ALA A 589 -42.55 -6.23 -10.28
C ALA A 589 -42.48 -5.27 -11.49
N LEU A 590 -42.17 -4.00 -11.28
CA LEU A 590 -41.97 -3.03 -12.36
C LEU A 590 -40.80 -3.38 -13.30
N PRO A 591 -39.56 -3.61 -12.81
CA PRO A 591 -38.45 -3.97 -13.70
C PRO A 591 -38.70 -5.28 -14.43
N THR A 592 -39.41 -6.24 -13.80
CA THR A 592 -39.87 -7.47 -14.48
C THR A 592 -40.84 -7.15 -15.61
N LEU A 593 -41.83 -6.28 -15.39
CA LEU A 593 -42.79 -5.88 -16.43
C LEU A 593 -42.06 -5.27 -17.63
N ILE A 594 -41.10 -4.38 -17.40
CA ILE A 594 -40.29 -3.74 -18.45
C ILE A 594 -39.46 -4.78 -19.20
N ALA A 595 -38.79 -5.71 -18.49
CA ALA A 595 -38.00 -6.78 -19.12
C ALA A 595 -38.87 -7.65 -20.04
N LEU A 596 -40.05 -8.06 -19.57
CA LEU A 596 -40.99 -8.87 -20.35
C LEU A 596 -41.53 -8.13 -21.58
N CYS A 597 -41.83 -6.83 -21.46
CA CYS A 597 -42.25 -6.02 -22.60
C CYS A 597 -41.10 -5.80 -23.61
N SER A 598 -39.88 -5.58 -23.11
CA SER A 598 -38.68 -5.41 -23.92
C SER A 598 -38.42 -6.63 -24.81
N ILE A 599 -38.44 -7.85 -24.25
CA ILE A 599 -38.26 -9.08 -25.04
C ILE A 599 -39.46 -9.37 -25.95
N ALA A 600 -40.70 -9.11 -25.49
CA ALA A 600 -41.90 -9.36 -26.29
C ALA A 600 -41.95 -8.48 -27.56
N LEU A 601 -41.46 -7.24 -27.45
CA LEU A 601 -41.41 -6.29 -28.55
C LEU A 601 -40.09 -6.34 -29.34
N GLY A 602 -39.11 -7.11 -28.89
CA GLY A 602 -37.77 -7.15 -29.48
C GLY A 602 -37.05 -5.80 -29.42
N LYS A 603 -37.40 -4.94 -28.45
CA LYS A 603 -36.84 -3.59 -28.30
C LYS A 603 -35.99 -3.51 -27.05
N PRO A 604 -34.72 -3.09 -27.13
CA PRO A 604 -33.89 -2.91 -25.93
C PRO A 604 -34.34 -1.69 -25.12
N VAL A 605 -34.09 -1.73 -23.81
CA VAL A 605 -34.25 -0.54 -22.96
C VAL A 605 -33.18 0.50 -23.27
N ILE A 606 -33.45 1.75 -22.90
CA ILE A 606 -32.50 2.85 -23.06
C ILE A 606 -31.17 2.51 -22.35
N SER A 607 -30.05 2.79 -23.01
CA SER A 607 -28.70 2.64 -22.47
C SER A 607 -28.50 3.37 -21.15
N ASN A 608 -27.73 2.74 -20.24
CA ASN A 608 -27.38 3.27 -18.92
C ASN A 608 -28.60 3.61 -18.03
N LEU A 609 -29.73 2.95 -18.24
CA LEU A 609 -30.96 3.16 -17.47
C LEU A 609 -31.01 2.27 -16.21
N ALA A 610 -31.21 2.90 -15.05
CA ALA A 610 -31.64 2.22 -13.83
C ALA A 610 -33.15 2.44 -13.62
N VAL A 611 -33.89 1.36 -13.38
CA VAL A 611 -35.33 1.40 -13.07
C VAL A 611 -35.54 1.44 -11.56
N LEU A 612 -36.22 2.46 -11.07
CA LEU A 612 -36.61 2.60 -9.66
C LEU A 612 -38.13 2.59 -9.48
N GLY A 613 -38.54 2.14 -8.30
CA GLY A 613 -39.94 2.08 -7.88
C GLY A 613 -40.62 0.77 -8.25
N GLU A 614 -41.85 0.63 -7.78
CA GLU A 614 -42.56 -0.64 -7.81
C GLU A 614 -44.04 -0.45 -8.14
N ILE A 615 -44.70 -1.51 -8.60
CA ILE A 615 -46.13 -1.51 -8.94
C ILE A 615 -46.91 -2.59 -8.17
N SER A 616 -48.17 -2.27 -7.85
CA SER A 616 -49.13 -3.25 -7.35
C SER A 616 -49.74 -4.08 -8.48
N ILE A 617 -50.43 -5.18 -8.15
CA ILE A 617 -51.15 -6.00 -9.14
C ILE A 617 -52.23 -5.22 -9.92
N GLY A 618 -52.76 -4.15 -9.33
CA GLY A 618 -53.72 -3.24 -9.95
C GLY A 618 -53.08 -2.11 -10.77
N GLY A 619 -51.74 -2.01 -10.80
CA GLY A 619 -50.99 -0.97 -11.51
C GLY A 619 -50.77 0.33 -10.74
N SER A 620 -51.03 0.35 -9.42
CA SER A 620 -50.72 1.51 -8.58
C SER A 620 -49.20 1.62 -8.38
N ILE A 621 -48.63 2.81 -8.57
CA ILE A 621 -47.21 3.05 -8.38
C ILE A 621 -46.88 3.26 -6.90
N MET A 622 -45.83 2.59 -6.44
CA MET A 622 -45.25 2.76 -5.10
C MET A 622 -44.01 3.65 -5.19
N LYS A 623 -43.85 4.51 -4.18
CA LYS A 623 -42.72 5.45 -4.11
C LYS A 623 -41.41 4.72 -3.79
N VAL A 624 -40.31 5.30 -4.23
CA VAL A 624 -38.97 4.83 -3.87
C VAL A 624 -38.67 5.25 -2.43
N THR A 625 -38.22 4.31 -1.60
CA THR A 625 -37.67 4.60 -0.27
C THR A 625 -36.18 4.90 -0.39
N GLU A 626 -35.65 5.77 0.49
CA GLU A 626 -34.21 6.07 0.52
C GLU A 626 -33.67 6.52 -0.85
N ILE A 627 -34.30 7.56 -1.40
CA ILE A 627 -34.03 8.02 -2.76
C ILE A 627 -32.59 8.50 -2.98
N ALA A 628 -32.00 9.18 -2.00
CA ALA A 628 -30.61 9.64 -2.08
C ALA A 628 -29.66 8.44 -2.18
N ASP A 629 -29.87 7.42 -1.34
CA ASP A 629 -29.05 6.21 -1.31
C ASP A 629 -29.23 5.37 -2.57
N SER A 630 -30.47 5.26 -3.07
CA SER A 630 -30.80 4.57 -4.33
C SER A 630 -30.15 5.24 -5.54
N LEU A 631 -30.16 6.58 -5.61
CA LEU A 631 -29.48 7.32 -6.66
C LEU A 631 -27.95 7.19 -6.55
N GLN A 632 -27.41 7.14 -5.33
CA GLN A 632 -25.97 6.92 -5.15
C GLN A 632 -25.54 5.54 -5.65
N VAL A 633 -26.27 4.48 -5.29
CA VAL A 633 -25.98 3.12 -5.78
C VAL A 633 -26.15 3.05 -7.30
N ALA A 634 -27.12 3.77 -7.88
CA ALA A 634 -27.25 3.87 -9.33
C ALA A 634 -26.01 4.50 -9.99
N LEU A 635 -25.43 5.54 -9.38
CA LEU A 635 -24.24 6.23 -9.89
C LEU A 635 -23.02 5.31 -9.84
N ASP A 636 -22.81 4.70 -8.67
CA ASP A 636 -21.72 3.76 -8.42
C ASP A 636 -21.83 2.52 -9.34
N SER A 637 -23.05 2.13 -9.70
CA SER A 637 -23.34 1.05 -10.66
C SER A 637 -23.18 1.45 -12.12
N GLY A 638 -22.94 2.73 -12.41
CA GLY A 638 -22.70 3.26 -13.76
C GLY A 638 -23.95 3.71 -14.54
N ALA A 639 -25.08 3.91 -13.86
CA ALA A 639 -26.25 4.51 -14.49
C ALA A 639 -25.99 5.99 -14.84
N LYS A 640 -26.54 6.43 -15.98
CA LYS A 640 -26.58 7.84 -16.39
C LYS A 640 -28.02 8.37 -16.48
N LYS A 641 -28.99 7.45 -16.52
CA LYS A 641 -30.41 7.74 -16.62
C LYS A 641 -31.16 6.96 -15.56
N VAL A 642 -32.15 7.58 -14.96
CA VAL A 642 -32.94 6.96 -13.89
C VAL A 642 -34.42 7.11 -14.21
N LEU A 643 -35.11 5.97 -14.33
CA LEU A 643 -36.57 5.93 -14.46
C LEU A 643 -37.18 5.89 -13.06
N ILE A 644 -38.01 6.87 -12.70
CA ILE A 644 -38.48 7.06 -11.32
C ILE A 644 -39.95 7.52 -11.24
N PRO A 645 -40.72 7.11 -10.21
CA PRO A 645 -42.08 7.60 -10.02
C PRO A 645 -42.12 9.12 -9.85
N SER A 646 -43.07 9.77 -10.53
CA SER A 646 -43.34 11.21 -10.30
C SER A 646 -43.76 11.49 -8.84
N THR A 647 -44.33 10.50 -8.15
CA THR A 647 -44.68 10.60 -6.73
C THR A 647 -43.47 10.71 -5.80
N SER A 648 -42.28 10.30 -6.25
CA SER A 648 -41.04 10.36 -5.45
C SER A 648 -40.33 11.72 -5.54
N PHE A 649 -40.82 12.65 -6.38
CA PHE A 649 -40.22 13.98 -6.55
C PHE A 649 -40.30 14.85 -5.29
N VAL A 650 -41.26 14.57 -4.40
CA VAL A 650 -41.39 15.27 -3.12
C VAL A 650 -40.14 15.06 -2.25
N ASP A 651 -39.49 13.90 -2.39
CA ASP A 651 -38.33 13.54 -1.59
C ASP A 651 -37.00 14.00 -2.22
N PHE A 652 -37.02 14.65 -3.39
CA PHE A 652 -35.80 15.13 -4.08
C PHE A 652 -35.08 16.24 -3.30
N GLY A 653 -35.79 16.95 -2.41
CA GLY A 653 -35.16 17.91 -1.51
C GLY A 653 -34.15 17.27 -0.53
N THR A 654 -34.16 15.94 -0.39
CA THR A 654 -33.20 15.18 0.42
C THR A 654 -31.94 14.78 -0.35
N VAL A 655 -31.93 14.95 -1.68
CA VAL A 655 -30.83 14.50 -2.55
C VAL A 655 -29.84 15.65 -2.78
N PRO A 656 -28.52 15.42 -2.60
CA PRO A 656 -27.50 16.42 -2.93
C PRO A 656 -27.57 16.88 -4.39
N ALA A 657 -27.34 18.18 -4.63
CA ALA A 657 -27.42 18.77 -5.96
C ALA A 657 -26.42 18.16 -6.96
N GLU A 658 -25.22 17.77 -6.48
CA GLU A 658 -24.18 17.14 -7.28
C GLU A 658 -24.63 15.76 -7.79
N LEU A 659 -25.26 14.96 -6.92
CA LEU A 659 -25.81 13.65 -7.30
C LEU A 659 -26.95 13.80 -8.30
N MET A 660 -27.83 14.77 -8.09
CA MET A 660 -28.91 15.10 -9.04
C MET A 660 -28.38 15.53 -10.41
N SER A 661 -27.28 16.29 -10.46
CA SER A 661 -26.67 16.72 -11.74
C SER A 661 -26.03 15.58 -12.53
N SER A 662 -25.76 14.44 -11.90
CA SER A 662 -25.12 13.27 -12.53
C SER A 662 -26.08 12.43 -13.37
N PHE A 663 -27.40 12.66 -13.28
CA PHE A 663 -28.42 11.84 -13.93
C PHE A 663 -29.35 12.63 -14.86
N GLN A 664 -29.74 11.98 -15.96
CA GLN A 664 -30.97 12.32 -16.65
C GLN A 664 -32.16 11.61 -15.99
N ILE A 665 -32.98 12.37 -15.27
CA ILE A 665 -34.17 11.84 -14.58
C ILE A 665 -35.33 11.69 -15.59
N ILE A 666 -35.94 10.50 -15.62
CA ILE A 666 -37.07 10.16 -16.47
C ILE A 666 -38.28 9.85 -15.55
N PRO A 667 -39.21 10.80 -15.33
CA PRO A 667 -40.37 10.56 -14.48
C PRO A 667 -41.42 9.70 -15.18
N TYR A 668 -42.10 8.81 -14.45
CA TYR A 668 -43.29 8.10 -14.93
C TYR A 668 -44.50 8.24 -14.02
N GLN A 669 -45.71 8.08 -14.60
CA GLN A 669 -47.00 8.27 -13.92
C GLN A 669 -47.92 7.04 -13.94
N SER A 670 -47.68 6.06 -14.82
CA SER A 670 -48.34 4.75 -14.79
C SER A 670 -47.33 3.64 -15.13
N ALA A 671 -47.72 2.38 -14.94
CA ALA A 671 -46.88 1.25 -15.33
C ALA A 671 -46.68 1.17 -16.86
N GLU A 672 -47.71 1.51 -17.65
CA GLU A 672 -47.60 1.60 -19.11
C GLU A 672 -46.65 2.72 -19.54
N ASP A 673 -46.76 3.91 -18.92
CA ASP A 673 -45.87 5.04 -19.15
C ASP A 673 -44.41 4.70 -18.80
N ALA A 674 -44.18 3.96 -17.71
CA ALA A 674 -42.86 3.46 -17.36
C ALA A 674 -42.26 2.55 -18.44
N VAL A 675 -43.07 1.65 -19.03
CA VAL A 675 -42.63 0.78 -20.13
C VAL A 675 -42.31 1.58 -21.40
N PHE A 676 -43.16 2.54 -21.79
CA PHE A 676 -42.91 3.36 -22.98
C PHE A 676 -41.62 4.17 -22.85
N LYS A 677 -41.44 4.84 -21.71
CA LYS A 677 -40.25 5.62 -21.41
C LYS A 677 -38.99 4.77 -21.30
N ALA A 678 -39.07 3.59 -20.68
CA ALA A 678 -37.93 2.67 -20.60
C ALA A 678 -37.47 2.17 -21.98
N LEU A 679 -38.38 2.04 -22.94
CA LEU A 679 -38.11 1.60 -24.32
C LEU A 679 -37.83 2.76 -25.30
N GLY A 680 -37.80 4.01 -24.82
CA GLY A 680 -37.53 5.19 -25.64
C GLY A 680 -38.62 5.52 -26.64
N VAL A 681 -39.88 5.20 -26.32
CA VAL A 681 -41.07 5.56 -27.11
C VAL A 681 -41.77 6.71 -26.41
N GLU A 682 -42.04 7.80 -27.13
CA GLU A 682 -42.83 8.96 -26.65
C GLU A 682 -44.32 8.65 -26.52
#